data_AF-D6Z010-F1
#
_entry.id   AF-D6Z010-F1
#
_cell.length_a   1.000
_cell.length_b   1.000
_cell.length_c   1.000
_cell.angle_alpha   90.00
_cell.angle_beta   90.00
_cell.angle_gamma   90.00
#
_symmetry.space_group_name_H-M   'P 1'
#
loop_
_entity.id
_entity.type
_entity.pdbx_description
1 polymer ?
#
loop_
_entity_poly.entity_id
_entity_poly.type
_entity_poly.pdbx_seq_one_letter_code
_entity_poly.pdbx_strand_id
1 'polypeptide(L)'
;MEDLRKRLLKAEERISYLGWIKEGSEWANLPALQEKLQSLRDAFYEHSHEHLAEKIGALEESLTFLESRCEETLSPMERVRIVRSPLRFSLKDILENVYEEYTELGGEEDANIDPALVAARASIARRVKNKVVMQQVMVIGHEKGHGEEYRNGGSTKPWGNEKALRYMRVAETEGIPIHFYVFTPGAFPVEEYPGAGQQIARNLYAMAKLRVPMVAVTSEGGSGGAEAVGMGDFRLMFSHGYYSVISPEGAAAIEGKIREGVKVPKDLLENCAERLAITAEDNLRHGTIDRIIQEPLLGARRDDFTFFRRVKDEMIRATDEVVLKTKSLRAFRAYELKMEKAGPDDDLRVYVSWELADDEIGRLLQHRSRKYRQMATKAYREHLTTGAALYRRVGRGLAKFYYTIRYDVLKSRHKQVKKVMQDVSGEGSVLIKQMSAPFTAAYDFITRKPGSRATRGSAGWGTSSPEQIEYGEIYTSSLANEDRTVSCPNAERHGCKDLWVPDLYGEFCGVCENCGHHFPLEYQWYMKHLFEPDSIREFNADLASINPLSFPGFDKKLEAARKKTGRPCAMITFDARVMGIDIVVAMLYSDFRNGTVGAAEGEKFARACEIARIKRRPLLSYVHTTGGIRIHEGTMGVIQMPKCTMAVREYIDSGGLYIVVYDNNSYAGPVASFLGCSPYQFAIRSSRLGFAGPRVIRDTTGEDVPPDYHGARSALKRGHIQGIWDRRDFRRNLHKSLMTMGGGNLYYR
;
A
#
# COMPACT_ATOMS: atom_id res chain seq x y z
N MET A 1 -52.02 -18.86 -11.24
CA MET A 1 -51.89 -17.49 -11.78
C MET A 1 -50.86 -16.66 -11.04
N GLU A 2 -50.97 -16.44 -9.72
CA GLU A 2 -50.00 -15.62 -8.97
C GLU A 2 -48.56 -16.17 -9.00
N ASP A 3 -48.40 -17.50 -8.94
CA ASP A 3 -47.09 -18.16 -9.11
C ASP A 3 -46.45 -17.88 -10.48
N LEU A 4 -47.23 -18.04 -11.56
CA LEU A 4 -46.78 -17.74 -12.93
C LEU A 4 -46.40 -16.27 -13.10
N ARG A 5 -47.12 -15.36 -12.42
CA ARG A 5 -46.77 -13.93 -12.39
C ARG A 5 -45.41 -13.69 -11.73
N LYS A 6 -45.14 -14.34 -10.59
CA LYS A 6 -43.82 -14.26 -9.92
C LYS A 6 -42.70 -14.82 -10.78
N ARG A 7 -42.93 -15.94 -11.46
CA ARG A 7 -41.97 -16.53 -12.40
C ARG A 7 -41.66 -15.59 -13.57
N LEU A 8 -42.68 -14.96 -14.15
CA LEU A 8 -42.51 -13.98 -15.23
C LEU A 8 -41.71 -12.75 -14.78
N LEU A 9 -41.99 -12.22 -13.58
CA LEU A 9 -41.22 -11.11 -12.99
C LEU A 9 -39.75 -11.50 -12.75
N LYS A 10 -39.48 -12.72 -12.28
CA LYS A 10 -38.10 -13.23 -12.14
C LYS A 10 -37.40 -13.37 -13.50
N ALA A 11 -38.11 -13.81 -14.53
CA ALA A 11 -37.56 -13.88 -15.89
C ALA A 11 -37.21 -12.48 -16.43
N GLU A 12 -38.06 -11.48 -16.17
CA GLU A 12 -37.79 -10.07 -16.50
C GLU A 12 -36.50 -9.58 -15.81
N GLU A 13 -36.36 -9.79 -14.50
CA GLU A 13 -35.16 -9.40 -13.76
C GLU A 13 -33.88 -10.07 -14.31
N ARG A 14 -33.96 -11.36 -14.66
CA ARG A 14 -32.84 -12.11 -15.28
C ARG A 14 -32.46 -11.52 -16.64
N ILE A 15 -33.43 -11.19 -17.49
CA ILE A 15 -33.20 -10.56 -18.80
C ILE A 15 -32.56 -9.19 -18.64
N SER A 16 -33.09 -8.35 -17.74
CA SER A 16 -32.53 -7.03 -17.42
C SER A 16 -31.09 -7.14 -16.90
N TYR A 17 -30.82 -8.15 -16.06
CA TYR A 17 -29.48 -8.40 -15.53
C TYR A 17 -28.47 -8.81 -16.61
N LEU A 18 -28.87 -9.67 -17.55
CA LEU A 18 -28.03 -10.00 -18.72
C LEU A 18 -27.72 -8.75 -19.56
N GLY A 19 -28.70 -7.87 -19.76
CA GLY A 19 -28.51 -6.58 -20.43
C GLY A 19 -27.55 -5.64 -19.70
N TRP A 20 -27.59 -5.63 -18.36
CA TRP A 20 -26.62 -4.91 -17.51
C TRP A 20 -25.20 -5.41 -17.70
N ILE A 21 -24.99 -6.74 -17.68
CA ILE A 21 -23.66 -7.34 -17.81
C ILE A 21 -23.07 -7.05 -19.20
N LYS A 22 -23.86 -7.21 -20.26
CA LYS A 22 -23.38 -7.07 -21.65
C LYS A 22 -23.38 -5.63 -22.17
N GLU A 23 -23.87 -4.67 -21.39
CA GLU A 23 -23.93 -3.23 -21.74
C GLU A 23 -24.61 -2.97 -23.11
N GLY A 24 -25.72 -3.68 -23.36
CA GLY A 24 -26.50 -3.57 -24.59
C GLY A 24 -27.53 -4.70 -24.74
N SER A 25 -28.62 -4.44 -25.46
CA SER A 25 -29.67 -5.43 -25.73
C SER A 25 -29.31 -6.40 -26.86
N GLU A 26 -28.36 -6.06 -27.74
CA GLU A 26 -28.06 -6.81 -28.97
C GLU A 26 -27.18 -8.07 -28.78
N TRP A 27 -26.84 -8.43 -27.54
CA TRP A 27 -26.01 -9.60 -27.30
C TRP A 27 -26.78 -10.91 -27.53
N ALA A 28 -26.31 -11.71 -28.50
CA ALA A 28 -26.86 -13.01 -28.84
C ALA A 28 -28.40 -12.95 -29.06
N ASN A 29 -29.15 -13.84 -28.41
CA ASN A 29 -30.61 -13.91 -28.54
C ASN A 29 -31.36 -13.10 -27.49
N LEU A 30 -30.70 -12.19 -26.77
CA LEU A 30 -31.32 -11.37 -25.73
C LEU A 30 -32.52 -10.52 -26.24
N PRO A 31 -32.48 -9.89 -27.44
CA PRO A 31 -33.64 -9.17 -27.97
C PRO A 31 -34.85 -10.08 -28.18
N ALA A 32 -34.63 -11.27 -28.73
CA ALA A 32 -35.70 -12.23 -28.97
C ALA A 32 -36.33 -12.72 -27.65
N LEU A 33 -35.56 -12.83 -26.56
CA LEU A 33 -36.12 -13.14 -25.24
C LEU A 33 -36.90 -11.97 -24.64
N GLN A 34 -36.47 -10.73 -24.88
CA GLN A 34 -37.22 -9.53 -24.49
C GLN A 34 -38.58 -9.47 -25.20
N GLU A 35 -38.62 -9.74 -26.51
CA GLU A 35 -39.86 -9.80 -27.29
C GLU A 35 -40.78 -10.93 -26.81
N LYS A 36 -40.22 -12.12 -26.52
CA LYS A 36 -40.98 -13.24 -25.94
C LYS A 36 -41.57 -12.90 -24.57
N LEU A 37 -40.78 -12.26 -23.70
CA LEU A 37 -41.25 -11.80 -22.39
C LEU A 37 -42.40 -10.79 -22.55
N GLN A 38 -42.25 -9.82 -23.46
CA GLN A 38 -43.27 -8.80 -23.69
C GLN A 38 -44.57 -9.41 -24.22
N SER A 39 -44.50 -10.34 -25.19
CA SER A 39 -45.70 -11.02 -25.70
C SER A 39 -46.39 -11.88 -24.64
N LEU A 40 -45.63 -12.54 -23.75
CA LEU A 40 -46.17 -13.28 -22.62
C LEU A 40 -46.84 -12.40 -21.58
N ARG A 41 -46.34 -11.18 -21.38
CA ARG A 41 -46.92 -10.20 -20.46
C ARG A 41 -48.23 -9.64 -21.00
N ASP A 42 -48.27 -9.34 -22.29
CA ASP A 42 -49.46 -8.77 -22.95
C ASP A 42 -50.58 -9.80 -23.05
N ALA A 43 -50.25 -11.06 -23.36
CA ALA A 43 -51.21 -12.17 -23.45
C ALA A 43 -51.47 -12.91 -22.12
N PHE A 44 -51.06 -12.36 -20.97
CA PHE A 44 -51.06 -13.08 -19.68
C PHE A 44 -52.45 -13.55 -19.24
N TYR A 45 -53.49 -12.74 -19.52
CA TYR A 45 -54.88 -13.08 -19.19
C TYR A 45 -55.65 -13.72 -20.36
N GLU A 46 -55.02 -13.86 -21.53
CA GLU A 46 -55.64 -14.42 -22.74
C GLU A 46 -55.37 -15.91 -22.90
N HIS A 47 -54.35 -16.44 -22.21
CA HIS A 47 -53.94 -17.84 -22.29
C HIS A 47 -54.45 -18.68 -21.13
N SER A 48 -54.63 -19.99 -21.38
CA SER A 48 -54.90 -20.95 -20.31
C SER A 48 -53.68 -21.09 -19.39
N HIS A 49 -53.92 -21.49 -18.14
CA HIS A 49 -52.86 -21.66 -17.15
C HIS A 49 -51.75 -22.61 -17.61
N GLU A 50 -52.14 -23.73 -18.24
CA GLU A 50 -51.21 -24.77 -18.74
C GLU A 50 -50.33 -24.23 -19.86
N HIS A 51 -50.93 -23.54 -20.84
CA HIS A 51 -50.20 -22.95 -21.97
C HIS A 51 -49.22 -21.86 -21.52
N LEU A 52 -49.63 -21.04 -20.55
CA LEU A 52 -48.76 -20.00 -19.98
C LEU A 52 -47.58 -20.62 -19.21
N ALA A 53 -47.83 -21.68 -18.44
CA ALA A 53 -46.79 -22.39 -17.69
C ALA A 53 -45.74 -23.03 -18.61
N GLU A 54 -46.17 -23.63 -19.73
CA GLU A 54 -45.28 -24.20 -20.74
C GLU A 54 -44.40 -23.13 -21.40
N LYS A 55 -45.00 -22.03 -21.86
CA LYS A 55 -44.25 -20.93 -22.49
C LYS A 55 -43.27 -20.25 -21.53
N ILE A 56 -43.65 -20.06 -20.27
CA ILE A 56 -42.75 -19.53 -19.23
C ILE A 56 -41.60 -20.50 -18.98
N GLY A 57 -41.87 -21.81 -18.92
CA GLY A 57 -40.84 -22.84 -18.80
C GLY A 57 -39.83 -22.79 -19.95
N ALA A 58 -40.30 -22.72 -21.20
CA ALA A 58 -39.44 -22.59 -22.38
C ALA A 58 -38.60 -21.30 -22.39
N LEU A 59 -39.15 -20.20 -21.87
CA LEU A 59 -38.41 -18.95 -21.66
C LEU A 59 -37.31 -19.12 -20.60
N GLU A 60 -37.63 -19.72 -19.45
CA GLU A 60 -36.68 -19.98 -18.36
C GLU A 60 -35.54 -20.92 -18.77
N GLU A 61 -35.82 -21.95 -19.58
CA GLU A 61 -34.79 -22.83 -20.15
C GLU A 61 -33.85 -22.06 -21.09
N SER A 62 -34.44 -21.26 -21.99
CA SER A 62 -33.67 -20.40 -22.91
C SER A 62 -32.79 -19.39 -22.15
N LEU A 63 -33.29 -18.84 -21.04
CA LEU A 63 -32.53 -17.94 -20.18
C LEU A 63 -31.37 -18.66 -19.50
N THR A 64 -31.63 -19.83 -18.93
CA THR A 64 -30.59 -20.63 -18.24
C THR A 64 -29.45 -20.99 -19.18
N PHE A 65 -29.78 -21.31 -20.43
CA PHE A 65 -28.79 -21.55 -21.48
C PHE A 65 -27.96 -20.30 -21.81
N LEU A 66 -28.59 -19.13 -21.97
CA LEU A 66 -27.87 -17.88 -22.23
C LEU A 66 -27.02 -17.44 -21.04
N GLU A 67 -27.48 -17.62 -19.80
CA GLU A 67 -26.72 -17.31 -18.59
C GLU A 67 -25.47 -18.19 -18.49
N SER A 68 -25.59 -19.49 -18.78
CA SER A 68 -24.45 -20.41 -18.81
C SER A 68 -23.42 -19.99 -19.86
N ARG A 69 -23.86 -19.64 -21.07
CA ARG A 69 -22.97 -19.11 -22.12
C ARG A 69 -22.35 -17.76 -21.77
N CYS A 70 -23.10 -16.91 -21.09
CA CYS A 70 -22.61 -15.63 -20.60
C CYS A 70 -21.45 -15.86 -19.61
N GLU A 71 -21.64 -16.76 -18.62
CA GLU A 71 -20.64 -17.12 -17.62
C GLU A 71 -19.32 -17.62 -18.26
N GLU A 72 -19.42 -18.53 -19.23
CA GLU A 72 -18.26 -19.10 -19.94
C GLU A 72 -17.43 -18.05 -20.71
N THR A 73 -18.06 -16.94 -21.10
CA THR A 73 -17.47 -15.90 -21.97
C THR A 73 -17.30 -14.56 -21.27
N LEU A 74 -17.35 -14.51 -19.93
CA LEU A 74 -17.24 -13.27 -19.17
C LEU A 74 -15.88 -12.59 -19.38
N SER A 75 -15.93 -11.36 -19.92
CA SER A 75 -14.76 -10.49 -19.98
C SER A 75 -14.43 -9.92 -18.59
N PRO A 76 -13.19 -9.45 -18.36
CA PRO A 76 -12.84 -8.77 -17.11
C PRO A 76 -13.70 -7.54 -16.82
N MET A 77 -14.10 -6.78 -17.85
CA MET A 77 -15.00 -5.64 -17.67
C MET A 77 -16.44 -6.07 -17.34
N GLU A 78 -16.91 -7.19 -17.89
CA GLU A 78 -18.21 -7.76 -17.55
C GLU A 78 -18.23 -8.25 -16.08
N ARG A 79 -17.12 -8.82 -15.58
CA ARG A 79 -16.97 -9.13 -14.15
C ARG A 79 -17.02 -7.88 -13.27
N VAL A 80 -16.40 -6.77 -13.70
CA VAL A 80 -16.54 -5.47 -13.02
C VAL A 80 -18.01 -5.03 -12.97
N ARG A 81 -18.78 -5.20 -14.05
CA ARG A 81 -20.23 -4.88 -14.07
C ARG A 81 -21.04 -5.79 -13.14
N ILE A 82 -20.71 -7.08 -13.05
CA ILE A 82 -21.31 -8.00 -12.06
C ILE A 82 -21.07 -7.49 -10.63
N VAL A 83 -19.81 -7.16 -10.31
CA VAL A 83 -19.42 -6.66 -8.98
C VAL A 83 -20.07 -5.32 -8.64
N ARG A 84 -20.31 -4.47 -9.64
CA ARG A 84 -20.95 -3.16 -9.46
C ARG A 84 -22.47 -3.20 -9.60
N SER A 85 -23.08 -4.37 -9.78
CA SER A 85 -24.53 -4.47 -9.90
C SER A 85 -25.24 -4.14 -8.58
N PRO A 86 -26.36 -3.38 -8.61
CA PRO A 86 -27.21 -3.18 -7.44
C PRO A 86 -27.84 -4.47 -6.88
N LEU A 87 -27.89 -5.55 -7.67
CA LEU A 87 -28.44 -6.85 -7.24
C LEU A 87 -27.44 -7.69 -6.43
N ARG A 88 -26.16 -7.30 -6.41
CA ARG A 88 -25.12 -7.99 -5.68
C ARG A 88 -25.31 -7.79 -4.17
N PHE A 89 -25.00 -8.82 -3.39
CA PHE A 89 -24.99 -8.74 -1.93
C PHE A 89 -24.04 -7.63 -1.42
N SER A 90 -24.38 -7.11 -0.24
CA SER A 90 -23.63 -6.13 0.53
C SER A 90 -22.86 -6.77 1.69
N LEU A 91 -22.09 -5.98 2.45
CA LEU A 91 -21.48 -6.47 3.69
C LEU A 91 -22.55 -6.70 4.76
N LYS A 92 -23.64 -5.94 4.77
CA LYS A 92 -24.76 -6.19 5.66
C LYS A 92 -25.42 -7.55 5.39
N ASP A 93 -25.63 -7.91 4.12
CA ASP A 93 -26.15 -9.24 3.78
C ASP A 93 -25.21 -10.35 4.27
N ILE A 94 -23.89 -10.15 4.20
CA ILE A 94 -22.91 -11.06 4.80
C ILE A 94 -23.05 -11.13 6.32
N LEU A 95 -23.16 -9.99 7.00
CA LEU A 95 -23.31 -9.94 8.46
C LEU A 95 -24.54 -10.75 8.92
N GLU A 96 -25.65 -10.62 8.20
CA GLU A 96 -26.92 -11.30 8.49
C GLU A 96 -26.90 -12.80 8.18
N ASN A 97 -26.17 -13.24 7.15
CA ASN A 97 -26.22 -14.64 6.67
C ASN A 97 -25.00 -15.50 7.06
N VAL A 98 -23.87 -14.89 7.42
CA VAL A 98 -22.61 -15.61 7.75
C VAL A 98 -22.39 -15.71 9.26
N TYR A 99 -22.82 -14.70 10.01
CA TYR A 99 -22.63 -14.61 11.47
C TYR A 99 -23.97 -14.82 12.17
N GLU A 100 -23.96 -15.42 13.37
CA GLU A 100 -25.20 -15.71 14.09
C GLU A 100 -25.75 -14.47 14.80
N GLU A 101 -24.84 -13.70 15.39
CA GLU A 101 -25.16 -12.47 16.11
C GLU A 101 -24.05 -11.45 15.81
N TYR A 102 -24.43 -10.21 15.55
CA TYR A 102 -23.48 -9.11 15.43
C TYR A 102 -24.02 -7.82 16.05
N THR A 103 -23.10 -6.96 16.48
CA THR A 103 -23.38 -5.61 16.94
C THR A 103 -22.51 -4.67 16.13
N GLU A 104 -23.14 -3.81 15.32
CA GLU A 104 -22.42 -2.76 14.60
C GLU A 104 -21.82 -1.77 15.60
N LEU A 105 -20.56 -1.39 15.35
CA LEU A 105 -19.74 -0.57 16.22
C LEU A 105 -19.50 0.80 15.59
N GLY A 106 -19.96 1.82 16.31
CA GLY A 106 -19.76 3.22 16.01
C GLY A 106 -20.77 4.08 16.77
N GLY A 107 -21.05 5.28 16.28
CA GLY A 107 -21.97 6.23 16.91
C GLY A 107 -22.98 6.75 15.90
N GLU A 108 -23.76 7.74 16.31
CA GLU A 108 -24.83 8.34 15.50
C GLU A 108 -24.38 9.66 14.85
N GLU A 109 -24.98 9.98 13.70
CA GLU A 109 -24.84 11.25 12.98
C GLU A 109 -23.37 11.67 12.69
N ASP A 110 -23.08 12.97 12.70
CA ASP A 110 -21.77 13.55 12.41
C ASP A 110 -20.68 13.15 13.42
N ALA A 111 -21.07 12.60 14.58
CA ALA A 111 -20.15 12.22 15.64
C ALA A 111 -19.42 10.90 15.37
N ASN A 112 -19.83 10.11 14.37
CA ASN A 112 -19.16 8.84 14.09
C ASN A 112 -19.68 8.19 12.80
N ILE A 113 -18.75 7.74 11.96
CA ILE A 113 -18.94 6.76 10.87
C ILE A 113 -19.20 7.38 9.49
N ASP A 114 -18.17 7.28 8.66
CA ASP A 114 -18.38 7.17 7.22
C ASP A 114 -19.23 5.92 6.91
N PRO A 115 -20.43 6.07 6.33
CA PRO A 115 -21.34 4.95 6.10
C PRO A 115 -20.81 3.96 5.06
N ALA A 116 -19.75 4.31 4.33
CA ALA A 116 -19.03 3.41 3.43
C ALA A 116 -18.20 2.36 4.16
N LEU A 117 -17.96 2.48 5.48
CA LEU A 117 -17.21 1.52 6.27
C LEU A 117 -18.02 1.03 7.47
N VAL A 118 -18.17 -0.28 7.60
CA VAL A 118 -18.81 -0.95 8.74
C VAL A 118 -17.74 -1.64 9.59
N ALA A 119 -17.91 -1.57 10.91
CA ALA A 119 -17.18 -2.37 11.88
C ALA A 119 -18.21 -3.02 12.79
N ALA A 120 -18.08 -4.31 13.09
CA ALA A 120 -19.03 -5.04 13.90
C ALA A 120 -18.33 -6.08 14.77
N ARG A 121 -18.75 -6.20 16.04
CA ARG A 121 -18.44 -7.36 16.86
C ARG A 121 -19.40 -8.46 16.46
N ALA A 122 -18.91 -9.63 16.08
CA ALA A 122 -19.77 -10.72 15.64
C ALA A 122 -19.37 -12.06 16.26
N SER A 123 -20.31 -13.00 16.23
CA SER A 123 -20.09 -14.38 16.61
C SER A 123 -20.39 -15.31 15.44
N ILE A 124 -19.47 -16.25 15.20
CA ILE A 124 -19.60 -17.25 14.15
C ILE A 124 -19.75 -18.63 14.78
N ALA A 125 -20.81 -19.35 14.42
CA ALA A 125 -21.02 -20.72 14.86
C ALA A 125 -20.32 -21.71 13.94
N ARG A 126 -19.81 -22.80 14.52
CA ARG A 126 -19.53 -24.03 13.78
C ARG A 126 -19.98 -25.26 14.54
N ARG A 127 -20.24 -26.33 13.82
CA ARG A 127 -20.60 -27.62 14.39
C ARG A 127 -19.36 -28.48 14.61
N VAL A 128 -19.07 -28.80 15.86
CA VAL A 128 -17.98 -29.69 16.27
C VAL A 128 -18.59 -30.95 16.87
N LYS A 129 -18.54 -32.06 16.11
CA LYS A 129 -19.25 -33.31 16.46
C LYS A 129 -20.76 -33.05 16.62
N ASN A 130 -21.29 -33.19 17.83
CA ASN A 130 -22.71 -32.96 18.15
C ASN A 130 -22.93 -31.65 18.94
N LYS A 131 -21.96 -30.74 18.97
CA LYS A 131 -22.05 -29.47 19.70
C LYS A 131 -21.86 -28.29 18.75
N VAL A 132 -22.65 -27.23 18.94
CA VAL A 132 -22.43 -25.94 18.30
C VAL A 132 -21.48 -25.14 19.17
N VAL A 133 -20.41 -24.62 18.58
CA VAL A 133 -19.43 -23.77 19.26
C VAL A 133 -19.43 -22.41 18.61
N MET A 134 -19.58 -21.37 19.44
CA MET A 134 -19.53 -19.97 19.03
C MET A 134 -18.11 -19.43 19.21
N GLN A 135 -17.61 -18.68 18.23
CA GLN A 135 -16.34 -17.98 18.32
C GLN A 135 -16.53 -16.51 17.98
N GLN A 136 -15.84 -15.65 18.72
CA GLN A 136 -15.92 -14.20 18.57
C GLN A 136 -14.97 -13.73 17.47
N VAL A 137 -15.41 -12.76 16.68
CA VAL A 137 -14.62 -12.12 15.62
C VAL A 137 -14.92 -10.62 15.57
N MET A 138 -13.96 -9.85 15.09
CA MET A 138 -14.18 -8.47 14.65
C MET A 138 -14.37 -8.46 13.14
N VAL A 139 -15.50 -7.98 12.65
CA VAL A 139 -15.76 -7.81 11.21
C VAL A 139 -15.55 -6.35 10.84
N ILE A 140 -14.72 -6.07 9.85
CA ILE A 140 -14.47 -4.69 9.36
C ILE A 140 -14.50 -4.71 7.85
N GLY A 141 -15.26 -3.83 7.22
CA GLY A 141 -15.26 -3.81 5.76
C GLY A 141 -16.03 -2.66 5.17
N HIS A 142 -16.07 -2.65 3.85
CA HIS A 142 -16.76 -1.63 3.09
C HIS A 142 -18.21 -2.04 2.87
N GLU A 143 -19.11 -1.08 2.98
CA GLU A 143 -20.53 -1.25 2.72
C GLU A 143 -20.92 -0.52 1.44
N LYS A 144 -21.53 -1.28 0.52
CA LYS A 144 -21.99 -0.84 -0.80
C LYS A 144 -23.32 -1.51 -1.10
N GLY A 145 -24.11 -0.93 -2.02
CA GLY A 145 -25.37 -1.49 -2.49
C GLY A 145 -26.50 -0.47 -2.36
N HIS A 146 -27.60 -0.85 -1.73
CA HIS A 146 -28.75 0.03 -1.51
C HIS A 146 -28.36 1.33 -0.79
N GLY A 147 -28.55 2.48 -1.44
CA GLY A 147 -28.11 3.78 -0.93
C GLY A 147 -26.60 4.03 -1.11
N GLU A 148 -26.02 3.56 -2.21
CA GLU A 148 -24.60 3.75 -2.53
C GLU A 148 -24.20 5.23 -2.67
N GLU A 149 -25.12 6.12 -3.06
CA GLU A 149 -24.87 7.57 -3.10
C GLU A 149 -24.49 8.11 -1.71
N TYR A 150 -25.23 7.70 -0.68
CA TYR A 150 -24.91 8.05 0.71
C TYR A 150 -23.58 7.46 1.18
N ARG A 151 -23.12 6.37 0.54
CA ARG A 151 -21.90 5.63 0.86
C ARG A 151 -20.75 5.87 -0.12
N ASN A 152 -20.87 6.87 -1.00
CA ASN A 152 -19.86 7.19 -2.02
C ASN A 152 -19.42 5.96 -2.85
N GLY A 153 -20.36 5.04 -3.16
CA GLY A 153 -20.07 3.80 -3.88
C GLY A 153 -19.19 2.80 -3.14
N GLY A 154 -19.07 2.89 -1.81
CA GLY A 154 -18.11 2.13 -0.99
C GLY A 154 -16.73 2.79 -0.91
N SER A 155 -16.57 4.01 -1.40
CA SER A 155 -15.31 4.77 -1.29
C SER A 155 -15.19 5.37 0.09
N THR A 156 -14.31 4.78 0.92
CA THR A 156 -14.16 5.21 2.31
C THR A 156 -13.37 6.51 2.44
N LYS A 157 -13.93 7.44 3.21
CA LYS A 157 -13.35 8.69 3.70
C LYS A 157 -12.35 8.41 4.83
N PRO A 158 -11.43 9.35 5.13
CA PRO A 158 -10.36 9.12 6.10
C PRO A 158 -10.86 8.75 7.50
N TRP A 159 -11.95 9.36 7.99
CA TRP A 159 -12.52 9.01 9.29
C TRP A 159 -13.17 7.62 9.32
N GLY A 160 -13.64 7.11 8.18
CA GLY A 160 -14.00 5.69 8.06
C GLY A 160 -12.77 4.81 8.29
N ASN A 161 -11.67 5.07 7.57
CA ASN A 161 -10.43 4.32 7.78
C ASN A 161 -9.86 4.46 9.20
N GLU A 162 -10.06 5.60 9.86
CA GLU A 162 -9.73 5.78 11.29
C GLU A 162 -10.60 4.87 12.17
N LYS A 163 -11.92 4.80 11.91
CA LYS A 163 -12.82 3.86 12.59
C LYS A 163 -12.34 2.41 12.44
N ALA A 164 -11.94 2.00 11.25
CA ALA A 164 -11.35 0.68 11.03
C ALA A 164 -10.12 0.46 11.92
N LEU A 165 -9.18 1.40 11.93
CA LEU A 165 -7.97 1.31 12.77
C LEU A 165 -8.31 1.19 14.26
N ARG A 166 -9.25 2.00 14.76
CA ARG A 166 -9.72 1.94 16.15
C ARG A 166 -10.21 0.53 16.51
N TYR A 167 -11.07 -0.07 15.70
CA TYR A 167 -11.63 -1.39 15.99
C TYR A 167 -10.67 -2.56 15.70
N MET A 168 -9.68 -2.37 14.81
CA MET A 168 -8.53 -3.30 14.72
C MET A 168 -7.76 -3.38 16.05
N ARG A 169 -7.59 -2.25 16.75
CA ARG A 169 -6.94 -2.22 18.07
C ARG A 169 -7.79 -2.83 19.18
N VAL A 170 -9.11 -2.67 19.11
CA VAL A 170 -10.05 -3.37 20.01
C VAL A 170 -9.91 -4.88 19.83
N ALA A 171 -9.95 -5.37 18.58
CA ALA A 171 -9.77 -6.80 18.30
C ALA A 171 -8.43 -7.34 18.81
N GLU A 172 -7.34 -6.58 18.64
CA GLU A 172 -6.03 -6.91 19.19
C GLU A 172 -6.03 -6.98 20.73
N THR A 173 -6.72 -6.05 21.39
CA THR A 173 -6.84 -6.01 22.85
C THR A 173 -7.62 -7.20 23.39
N GLU A 174 -8.67 -7.61 22.69
CA GLU A 174 -9.51 -8.75 23.06
C GLU A 174 -8.92 -10.10 22.65
N GLY A 175 -7.90 -10.12 21.80
CA GLY A 175 -7.29 -11.35 21.29
C GLY A 175 -8.17 -12.13 20.31
N ILE A 176 -9.10 -11.46 19.63
CA ILE A 176 -10.01 -12.07 18.63
C ILE A 176 -9.54 -11.80 17.20
N PRO A 177 -9.76 -12.72 16.24
CA PRO A 177 -9.36 -12.52 14.86
C PRO A 177 -10.22 -11.46 14.17
N ILE A 178 -9.67 -10.90 13.09
CA ILE A 178 -10.32 -9.88 12.27
C ILE A 178 -10.68 -10.46 10.90
N HIS A 179 -11.94 -10.32 10.52
CA HIS A 179 -12.47 -10.65 9.21
C HIS A 179 -12.71 -9.36 8.41
N PHE A 180 -11.91 -9.16 7.36
CA PHE A 180 -12.01 -8.00 6.49
C PHE A 180 -12.84 -8.29 5.23
N TYR A 181 -13.69 -7.34 4.84
CA TYR A 181 -14.42 -7.38 3.56
C TYR A 181 -14.13 -6.14 2.71
N VAL A 182 -13.50 -6.36 1.56
CA VAL A 182 -12.98 -5.31 0.69
C VAL A 182 -13.92 -5.12 -0.51
N PHE A 183 -14.88 -4.20 -0.36
CA PHE A 183 -15.92 -3.85 -1.34
C PHE A 183 -15.83 -2.35 -1.70
N THR A 184 -14.70 -1.94 -2.29
CA THR A 184 -14.42 -0.54 -2.58
C THR A 184 -13.82 -0.33 -3.97
N PRO A 185 -14.31 0.65 -4.75
CA PRO A 185 -13.68 1.05 -6.01
C PRO A 185 -12.37 1.84 -5.80
N GLY A 186 -12.13 2.32 -4.57
CA GLY A 186 -10.98 3.15 -4.21
C GLY A 186 -11.28 4.00 -2.96
N ALA A 187 -10.28 4.68 -2.42
CA ALA A 187 -10.52 5.58 -1.29
C ALA A 187 -11.14 6.91 -1.77
N PHE A 188 -11.99 7.51 -0.92
CA PHE A 188 -12.53 8.83 -1.19
C PHE A 188 -11.40 9.88 -1.12
N PRO A 189 -11.15 10.64 -2.19
CA PRO A 189 -9.90 11.37 -2.38
C PRO A 189 -9.90 12.75 -1.71
N VAL A 190 -10.07 12.78 -0.39
CA VAL A 190 -10.13 13.99 0.43
C VAL A 190 -8.83 14.18 1.21
N GLU A 191 -8.27 15.39 1.18
CA GLU A 191 -7.02 15.74 1.86
C GLU A 191 -7.24 16.42 3.22
N GLU A 192 -8.47 16.82 3.56
CA GLU A 192 -8.81 17.38 4.86
C GLU A 192 -8.38 16.42 5.97
N TYR A 193 -7.84 16.97 7.07
CA TYR A 193 -7.32 16.16 8.18
C TYR A 193 -8.38 15.14 8.63
N PRO A 194 -8.04 13.83 8.73
CA PRO A 194 -6.69 13.27 8.76
C PRO A 194 -5.98 13.03 7.41
N GLY A 195 -6.64 13.24 6.27
CA GLY A 195 -6.14 12.99 4.92
C GLY A 195 -6.26 11.53 4.50
N ALA A 196 -6.73 11.26 3.27
CA ALA A 196 -6.95 9.90 2.77
C ALA A 196 -5.66 9.09 2.76
N GLY A 197 -4.60 9.62 2.15
CA GLY A 197 -3.31 8.91 2.08
C GLY A 197 -2.70 8.68 3.46
N GLN A 198 -2.73 9.68 4.33
CA GLN A 198 -2.15 9.61 5.67
C GLN A 198 -2.86 8.57 6.52
N GLN A 199 -4.19 8.47 6.44
CA GLN A 199 -4.91 7.46 7.19
C GLN A 199 -4.69 6.04 6.64
N ILE A 200 -4.64 5.85 5.31
CA ILE A 200 -4.29 4.55 4.71
C ILE A 200 -2.90 4.11 5.19
N ALA A 201 -1.93 5.03 5.23
CA ALA A 201 -0.59 4.75 5.72
C ALA A 201 -0.60 4.31 7.19
N ARG A 202 -1.37 4.98 8.06
CA ARG A 202 -1.54 4.60 9.47
C ARG A 202 -2.15 3.20 9.62
N ASN A 203 -3.17 2.88 8.83
CA ASN A 203 -3.81 1.57 8.85
C ASN A 203 -2.83 0.46 8.45
N LEU A 204 -2.14 0.62 7.31
CA LEU A 204 -1.12 -0.33 6.85
C LEU A 204 0.00 -0.51 7.88
N TYR A 205 0.46 0.59 8.50
CA TYR A 205 1.49 0.55 9.53
C TYR A 205 1.05 -0.22 10.79
N ALA A 206 -0.22 -0.10 11.17
CA ALA A 206 -0.80 -0.85 12.28
C ALA A 206 -0.96 -2.34 11.95
N MET A 207 -1.57 -2.67 10.81
CA MET A 207 -1.81 -4.05 10.36
C MET A 207 -0.51 -4.86 10.22
N ALA A 208 0.60 -4.22 9.88
CA ALA A 208 1.92 -4.86 9.84
C ALA A 208 2.32 -5.54 11.17
N LYS A 209 1.79 -5.11 12.33
CA LYS A 209 2.13 -5.65 13.66
C LYS A 209 0.95 -6.02 14.55
N LEU A 210 -0.28 -6.06 14.03
CA LEU A 210 -1.43 -6.55 14.80
C LEU A 210 -1.20 -7.99 15.30
N ARG A 211 -1.43 -8.22 16.59
CA ARG A 211 -1.11 -9.50 17.25
C ARG A 211 -2.17 -10.60 17.06
N VAL A 212 -3.23 -10.31 16.32
CA VAL A 212 -4.34 -11.24 16.04
C VAL A 212 -4.35 -11.72 14.59
N PRO A 213 -4.93 -12.89 14.28
CA PRO A 213 -5.11 -13.37 12.91
C PRO A 213 -5.99 -12.43 12.09
N MET A 214 -5.61 -12.19 10.82
CA MET A 214 -6.39 -11.37 9.89
C MET A 214 -6.71 -12.15 8.62
N VAL A 215 -7.99 -12.26 8.28
CA VAL A 215 -8.47 -12.85 7.02
C VAL A 215 -9.22 -11.79 6.23
N ALA A 216 -8.85 -11.56 4.97
CA ALA A 216 -9.47 -10.55 4.12
C ALA A 216 -10.13 -11.18 2.89
N VAL A 217 -11.37 -10.81 2.57
CA VAL A 217 -12.08 -11.23 1.36
C VAL A 217 -12.29 -10.03 0.45
N THR A 218 -11.93 -10.16 -0.82
CA THR A 218 -12.11 -9.10 -1.81
C THR A 218 -13.25 -9.42 -2.77
N SER A 219 -14.20 -8.49 -2.90
CA SER A 219 -15.16 -8.46 -4.02
C SER A 219 -14.79 -7.35 -5.00
N GLU A 220 -14.60 -6.14 -4.49
CA GLU A 220 -14.21 -4.97 -5.26
C GLU A 220 -12.97 -4.37 -4.60
N GLY A 221 -11.81 -4.52 -5.24
CA GLY A 221 -10.53 -4.10 -4.67
C GLY A 221 -9.88 -2.96 -5.45
N GLY A 222 -10.17 -1.72 -5.08
CA GLY A 222 -9.57 -0.53 -5.66
C GLY A 222 -8.30 -0.03 -4.95
N SER A 223 -7.13 -0.34 -5.52
CA SER A 223 -5.85 0.32 -5.22
C SER A 223 -5.53 0.47 -3.72
N GLY A 224 -5.08 1.65 -3.29
CA GLY A 224 -4.81 1.96 -1.88
C GLY A 224 -6.02 1.95 -0.95
N GLY A 225 -7.23 2.17 -1.47
CA GLY A 225 -8.46 2.06 -0.68
C GLY A 225 -8.71 0.62 -0.22
N ALA A 226 -8.52 -0.34 -1.13
CA ALA A 226 -8.56 -1.76 -0.79
C ALA A 226 -7.52 -2.14 0.27
N GLU A 227 -6.29 -1.65 0.14
CA GLU A 227 -5.20 -1.95 1.08
C GLU A 227 -5.38 -1.31 2.46
N ALA A 228 -6.28 -0.33 2.63
CA ALA A 228 -6.58 0.29 3.92
C ALA A 228 -7.15 -0.71 4.95
N VAL A 229 -7.83 -1.76 4.46
CA VAL A 229 -8.36 -2.88 5.26
C VAL A 229 -8.15 -4.24 4.56
N GLY A 230 -7.26 -4.31 3.57
CA GLY A 230 -7.04 -5.51 2.74
C GLY A 230 -5.76 -6.29 3.06
N MET A 231 -4.96 -5.80 4.01
CA MET A 231 -3.76 -6.48 4.48
C MET A 231 -4.14 -7.62 5.44
N GLY A 232 -3.90 -8.87 5.05
CA GLY A 232 -4.32 -10.06 5.79
C GLY A 232 -3.30 -11.21 5.78
N ASP A 233 -3.31 -12.00 6.84
CA ASP A 233 -2.55 -13.26 6.95
C ASP A 233 -3.05 -14.30 5.94
N PHE A 234 -4.34 -14.25 5.61
CA PHE A 234 -4.96 -14.99 4.50
C PHE A 234 -5.84 -14.05 3.67
N ARG A 235 -5.73 -14.11 2.34
CA ARG A 235 -6.43 -13.24 1.38
C ARG A 235 -7.27 -14.11 0.46
N LEU A 236 -8.57 -13.92 0.56
CA LEU A 236 -9.61 -14.55 -0.23
C LEU A 236 -10.13 -13.55 -1.27
N MET A 237 -10.71 -14.08 -2.35
CA MET A 237 -11.38 -13.29 -3.36
C MET A 237 -12.56 -14.05 -3.92
N PHE A 238 -13.69 -13.38 -4.16
CA PHE A 238 -14.81 -14.04 -4.84
C PHE A 238 -14.50 -14.23 -6.33
N SER A 239 -15.03 -15.29 -6.95
CA SER A 239 -14.70 -15.66 -8.34
C SER A 239 -15.01 -14.58 -9.38
N HIS A 240 -16.07 -13.79 -9.18
CA HIS A 240 -16.43 -12.66 -10.05
C HIS A 240 -15.86 -11.34 -9.56
N GLY A 241 -15.27 -11.34 -8.36
CA GLY A 241 -14.57 -10.19 -7.81
C GLY A 241 -13.44 -9.70 -8.70
N TYR A 242 -13.05 -8.44 -8.49
CA TYR A 242 -11.84 -7.89 -9.11
C TYR A 242 -10.95 -7.19 -8.06
N TYR A 243 -9.64 -7.21 -8.29
CA TYR A 243 -8.65 -6.48 -7.50
C TYR A 243 -7.67 -5.84 -8.47
N SER A 244 -7.48 -4.52 -8.35
CA SER A 244 -6.76 -3.72 -9.35
C SER A 244 -5.99 -2.56 -8.73
N VAL A 245 -4.96 -2.11 -9.45
CA VAL A 245 -4.14 -0.94 -9.14
C VAL A 245 -4.82 0.40 -9.38
N ILE A 246 -5.80 0.40 -10.28
CA ILE A 246 -6.61 1.56 -10.65
C ILE A 246 -7.91 1.01 -11.26
N SER A 247 -8.96 1.82 -11.28
CA SER A 247 -10.16 1.45 -12.04
C SER A 247 -9.83 1.27 -13.53
N PRO A 248 -10.51 0.35 -14.25
CA PRO A 248 -10.31 0.19 -15.69
C PRO A 248 -10.49 1.51 -16.46
N GLU A 249 -11.44 2.35 -16.04
CA GLU A 249 -11.70 3.66 -16.59
C GLU A 249 -10.51 4.62 -16.38
N GLY A 250 -9.92 4.60 -15.18
CA GLY A 250 -8.74 5.40 -14.86
C GLY A 250 -7.51 4.96 -15.65
N ALA A 251 -7.30 3.64 -15.83
CA ALA A 251 -6.22 3.13 -16.67
C ALA A 251 -6.41 3.55 -18.13
N ALA A 252 -7.61 3.41 -18.68
CA ALA A 252 -7.91 3.77 -20.05
C ALA A 252 -7.77 5.29 -20.30
N ALA A 253 -8.15 6.12 -19.33
CA ALA A 253 -7.93 7.56 -19.40
C ALA A 253 -6.43 7.94 -19.43
N ILE A 254 -5.60 7.25 -18.63
CA ILE A 254 -4.14 7.44 -18.60
C ILE A 254 -3.50 6.96 -19.90
N GLU A 255 -3.81 5.74 -20.34
CA GLU A 255 -3.19 5.13 -21.52
C GLU A 255 -3.62 5.82 -22.81
N GLY A 256 -4.91 6.16 -22.93
CA GLY A 256 -5.44 6.91 -24.07
C GLY A 256 -5.10 8.40 -24.06
N LYS A 257 -4.44 8.90 -23.00
CA LYS A 257 -4.21 10.34 -22.76
C LYS A 257 -5.50 11.16 -22.96
N ILE A 258 -6.62 10.58 -22.52
CA ILE A 258 -7.94 11.14 -22.74
C ILE A 258 -8.06 12.41 -21.92
N ARG A 259 -8.40 13.52 -22.59
CA ARG A 259 -8.63 14.80 -21.93
C ARG A 259 -9.82 14.70 -21.00
N GLU A 260 -9.87 15.62 -20.06
CA GLU A 260 -10.96 15.71 -19.11
C GLU A 260 -12.31 15.97 -19.81
N GLY A 261 -13.39 15.38 -19.28
CA GLY A 261 -14.74 15.45 -19.84
C GLY A 261 -14.98 14.61 -21.11
N VAL A 262 -13.94 13.96 -21.67
CA VAL A 262 -14.07 13.12 -22.86
C VAL A 262 -14.35 11.67 -22.46
N LYS A 263 -15.39 11.07 -23.05
CA LYS A 263 -15.74 9.67 -22.81
C LYS A 263 -14.63 8.74 -23.31
N VAL A 264 -14.26 7.77 -22.47
CA VAL A 264 -13.29 6.74 -22.82
C VAL A 264 -13.89 5.82 -23.90
N PRO A 265 -13.17 5.54 -25.01
CA PRO A 265 -13.62 4.57 -26.01
C PRO A 265 -13.82 3.18 -25.39
N LYS A 266 -14.91 2.50 -25.75
CA LYS A 266 -15.25 1.17 -25.19
C LYS A 266 -14.13 0.14 -25.41
N ASP A 267 -13.60 0.06 -26.63
CA ASP A 267 -12.52 -0.89 -26.95
C ASP A 267 -11.26 -0.67 -26.11
N LEU A 268 -10.94 0.59 -25.81
CA LEU A 268 -9.79 0.93 -24.97
C LEU A 268 -10.04 0.55 -23.50
N LEU A 269 -11.27 0.76 -23.02
CA LEU A 269 -11.69 0.36 -21.68
C LEU A 269 -11.58 -1.15 -21.50
N GLU A 270 -12.15 -1.92 -22.43
CA GLU A 270 -12.11 -3.39 -22.40
C GLU A 270 -10.68 -3.92 -22.49
N ASN A 271 -9.87 -3.37 -23.40
CA ASN A 271 -8.47 -3.72 -23.50
C ASN A 271 -7.72 -3.42 -22.19
N CYS A 272 -7.94 -2.27 -21.57
CA CYS A 272 -7.29 -1.94 -20.30
C CYS A 272 -7.73 -2.88 -19.18
N ALA A 273 -9.02 -3.19 -19.07
CA ALA A 273 -9.54 -4.14 -18.08
C ALA A 273 -8.86 -5.51 -18.20
N GLU A 274 -8.68 -6.00 -19.42
CA GLU A 274 -7.98 -7.26 -19.71
C GLU A 274 -6.49 -7.20 -19.35
N ARG A 275 -5.78 -6.15 -19.79
CA ARG A 275 -4.32 -6.04 -19.60
C ARG A 275 -3.89 -5.76 -18.16
N LEU A 276 -4.80 -5.28 -17.31
CA LEU A 276 -4.54 -5.06 -15.89
C LEU A 276 -4.53 -6.36 -15.06
N ALA A 277 -5.00 -7.49 -15.62
CA ALA A 277 -5.04 -8.80 -14.96
C ALA A 277 -5.76 -8.74 -13.59
N ILE A 278 -7.00 -8.23 -13.61
CA ILE A 278 -7.75 -7.85 -12.40
C ILE A 278 -8.60 -8.98 -11.79
N THR A 279 -8.75 -10.10 -12.49
CA THR A 279 -9.68 -11.17 -12.10
C THR A 279 -9.18 -11.97 -10.89
N ALA A 280 -10.06 -12.77 -10.28
CA ALA A 280 -9.69 -13.66 -9.18
C ALA A 280 -8.59 -14.66 -9.59
N GLU A 281 -8.69 -15.23 -10.78
CA GLU A 281 -7.71 -16.18 -11.32
C GLU A 281 -6.35 -15.54 -11.59
N ASP A 282 -6.33 -14.32 -12.12
CA ASP A 282 -5.09 -13.58 -12.33
C ASP A 282 -4.40 -13.29 -11.00
N ASN A 283 -5.16 -12.83 -10.01
CA ASN A 283 -4.63 -12.53 -8.68
C ASN A 283 -4.12 -13.78 -7.95
N LEU A 284 -4.80 -14.92 -8.11
CA LEU A 284 -4.32 -16.20 -7.58
C LEU A 284 -3.00 -16.60 -8.24
N ARG A 285 -2.92 -16.51 -9.57
CA ARG A 285 -1.71 -16.81 -10.36
C ARG A 285 -0.54 -15.91 -9.99
N HIS A 286 -0.80 -14.63 -9.71
CA HIS A 286 0.20 -13.66 -9.29
C HIS A 286 0.59 -13.79 -7.81
N GLY A 287 -0.14 -14.59 -7.02
CA GLY A 287 0.09 -14.77 -5.59
C GLY A 287 -0.24 -13.52 -4.77
N THR A 288 -1.13 -12.66 -5.27
CA THR A 288 -1.66 -11.52 -4.51
C THR A 288 -2.82 -11.95 -3.61
N ILE A 289 -3.50 -13.05 -3.92
CA ILE A 289 -4.47 -13.74 -3.06
C ILE A 289 -4.03 -15.18 -2.82
N ASP A 290 -4.61 -15.81 -1.79
CA ASP A 290 -4.31 -17.19 -1.38
C ASP A 290 -5.35 -18.21 -1.89
N ARG A 291 -6.63 -17.81 -2.02
CA ARG A 291 -7.72 -18.70 -2.50
C ARG A 291 -8.91 -17.93 -3.07
N ILE A 292 -9.63 -18.56 -3.98
CA ILE A 292 -10.88 -18.07 -4.58
C ILE A 292 -12.09 -18.74 -3.91
N ILE A 293 -13.11 -17.96 -3.56
CA ILE A 293 -14.43 -18.43 -3.15
C ILE A 293 -15.34 -18.40 -4.38
N GLN A 294 -15.88 -19.56 -4.76
CA GLN A 294 -16.74 -19.68 -5.93
C GLN A 294 -18.12 -19.08 -5.67
N GLU A 295 -18.58 -18.21 -6.57
CA GLU A 295 -19.92 -17.64 -6.62
C GLU A 295 -20.86 -18.50 -7.50
N PRO A 296 -22.19 -18.33 -7.39
CA PRO A 296 -23.13 -18.86 -8.36
C PRO A 296 -22.96 -18.21 -9.76
N LEU A 297 -23.66 -18.75 -10.75
CA LEU A 297 -23.65 -18.24 -12.12
C LEU A 297 -23.99 -16.74 -12.15
N LEU A 298 -23.15 -15.97 -12.83
CA LEU A 298 -23.26 -14.52 -12.98
C LEU A 298 -23.18 -13.73 -11.65
N GLY A 299 -22.63 -14.33 -10.59
CA GLY A 299 -22.37 -13.66 -9.31
C GLY A 299 -23.52 -13.78 -8.30
N ALA A 300 -23.18 -13.75 -7.02
CA ALA A 300 -24.15 -13.92 -5.94
C ALA A 300 -25.01 -12.67 -5.66
N ARG A 301 -26.23 -12.93 -5.20
CA ARG A 301 -27.27 -12.00 -4.76
C ARG A 301 -27.59 -12.22 -3.28
N ARG A 302 -28.44 -11.36 -2.72
CA ARG A 302 -28.83 -11.39 -1.30
C ARG A 302 -29.58 -12.65 -0.86
N ASP A 303 -30.20 -13.39 -1.78
CA ASP A 303 -30.99 -14.59 -1.51
C ASP A 303 -30.24 -15.90 -1.82
N ASP A 304 -28.95 -15.83 -2.16
CA ASP A 304 -28.09 -16.99 -2.39
C ASP A 304 -27.57 -17.59 -1.07
N PHE A 305 -28.46 -18.18 -0.26
CA PHE A 305 -28.11 -18.74 1.06
C PHE A 305 -27.01 -19.82 1.01
N THR A 306 -26.93 -20.58 -0.08
CA THR A 306 -25.86 -21.58 -0.28
C THR A 306 -24.49 -20.93 -0.47
N PHE A 307 -24.45 -19.75 -1.11
CA PHE A 307 -23.23 -18.96 -1.23
C PHE A 307 -22.79 -18.43 0.14
N PHE A 308 -23.70 -17.85 0.94
CA PHE A 308 -23.34 -17.36 2.28
C PHE A 308 -22.84 -18.48 3.21
N ARG A 309 -23.44 -19.69 3.14
CA ARG A 309 -22.90 -20.86 3.83
C ARG A 309 -21.46 -21.15 3.42
N ARG A 310 -21.16 -21.12 2.12
CA ARG A 310 -19.79 -21.30 1.61
C ARG A 310 -18.85 -20.20 2.10
N VAL A 311 -19.30 -18.94 2.15
CA VAL A 311 -18.50 -17.83 2.71
C VAL A 311 -18.18 -18.10 4.18
N LYS A 312 -19.15 -18.53 4.97
CA LYS A 312 -18.95 -18.90 6.38
C LYS A 312 -17.88 -19.98 6.55
N ASP A 313 -18.00 -21.06 5.79
CA ASP A 313 -17.07 -22.18 5.86
C ASP A 313 -15.65 -21.77 5.44
N GLU A 314 -15.50 -20.96 4.38
CA GLU A 314 -14.19 -20.48 3.93
C GLU A 314 -13.57 -19.47 4.90
N MET A 315 -14.35 -18.62 5.56
CA MET A 315 -13.84 -17.71 6.59
C MET A 315 -13.32 -18.48 7.81
N ILE A 316 -14.06 -19.49 8.29
CA ILE A 316 -13.61 -20.35 9.39
C ILE A 316 -12.34 -21.09 8.98
N ARG A 317 -12.33 -21.69 7.78
CA ARG A 317 -11.21 -22.46 7.26
C ARG A 317 -9.95 -21.61 7.12
N ALA A 318 -10.05 -20.41 6.55
CA ALA A 318 -8.92 -19.50 6.42
C ALA A 318 -8.36 -19.08 7.78
N THR A 319 -9.22 -18.78 8.76
CA THR A 319 -8.79 -18.41 10.11
C THR A 319 -8.12 -19.59 10.82
N ASP A 320 -8.68 -20.80 10.70
CA ASP A 320 -8.07 -22.04 11.21
C ASP A 320 -6.68 -22.28 10.61
N GLU A 321 -6.51 -22.09 9.29
CA GLU A 321 -5.22 -22.26 8.63
C GLU A 321 -4.16 -21.27 9.11
N VAL A 322 -4.53 -20.00 9.29
CA VAL A 322 -3.63 -18.97 9.84
C VAL A 322 -3.18 -19.39 11.24
N VAL A 323 -4.12 -19.74 12.12
CA VAL A 323 -3.84 -20.13 13.50
C VAL A 323 -2.99 -21.40 13.55
N LEU A 324 -3.35 -22.46 12.81
CA LEU A 324 -2.63 -23.73 12.84
C LEU A 324 -1.19 -23.63 12.32
N LYS A 325 -0.93 -22.75 11.32
CA LYS A 325 0.44 -22.45 10.86
C LYS A 325 1.30 -21.80 11.94
N THR A 326 0.68 -21.12 12.92
CA THR A 326 1.41 -20.62 14.09
C THR A 326 1.70 -21.75 15.07
N LYS A 327 0.73 -22.63 15.41
CA LYS A 327 0.88 -23.65 16.48
C LYS A 327 1.86 -24.76 16.14
N SER A 328 1.67 -25.45 15.00
CA SER A 328 2.54 -26.56 14.57
C SER A 328 2.35 -26.90 13.09
N LEU A 329 3.47 -26.96 12.34
CA LEU A 329 3.45 -27.38 10.92
C LEU A 329 2.92 -28.81 10.72
N ARG A 330 3.13 -29.71 11.70
CA ARG A 330 2.59 -31.08 11.62
C ARG A 330 1.09 -31.09 11.85
N ALA A 331 0.58 -30.28 12.78
CA ALA A 331 -0.85 -30.15 13.03
C ALA A 331 -1.56 -29.51 11.83
N PHE A 332 -0.95 -28.48 11.23
CA PHE A 332 -1.41 -27.87 9.99
C PHE A 332 -1.48 -28.88 8.84
N ARG A 333 -0.40 -29.63 8.57
CA ARG A 333 -0.39 -30.66 7.50
C ARG A 333 -1.41 -31.77 7.75
N ALA A 334 -1.57 -32.21 8.99
CA ALA A 334 -2.57 -33.21 9.34
C ALA A 334 -4.01 -32.70 9.17
N TYR A 335 -4.25 -31.42 9.45
CA TYR A 335 -5.52 -30.75 9.20
C TYR A 335 -5.80 -30.64 7.69
N GLU A 336 -4.82 -30.20 6.91
CA GLU A 336 -4.89 -30.09 5.45
C GLU A 336 -5.21 -31.44 4.80
N LEU A 337 -4.51 -32.51 5.18
CA LEU A 337 -4.77 -33.87 4.69
C LEU A 337 -6.16 -34.41 5.08
N LYS A 338 -6.70 -34.01 6.24
CA LYS A 338 -8.07 -34.37 6.63
C LYS A 338 -9.10 -33.60 5.81
N MET A 339 -8.82 -32.33 5.51
CA MET A 339 -9.66 -31.47 4.69
C MET A 339 -9.67 -31.90 3.22
N GLU A 340 -8.54 -32.31 2.65
CA GLU A 340 -8.48 -32.86 1.28
C GLU A 340 -9.28 -34.15 1.13
N LYS A 341 -9.41 -34.93 2.21
CA LYS A 341 -10.23 -36.16 2.24
C LYS A 341 -11.70 -35.91 2.56
N ALA A 342 -12.03 -34.74 3.11
CA ALA A 342 -13.39 -34.33 3.40
C ALA A 342 -14.01 -33.73 2.14
N GLY A 343 -15.24 -34.13 1.80
CA GLY A 343 -15.97 -33.55 0.66
C GLY A 343 -16.36 -32.09 0.91
N PRO A 344 -16.78 -31.34 -0.12
CA PRO A 344 -17.23 -29.94 0.02
C PRO A 344 -18.39 -29.75 1.02
N ASP A 345 -19.20 -30.79 1.23
CA ASP A 345 -20.36 -30.80 2.15
C ASP A 345 -20.07 -31.38 3.54
N ASP A 346 -18.83 -31.82 3.81
CA ASP A 346 -18.48 -32.39 5.11
C ASP A 346 -18.14 -31.25 6.08
N ASP A 347 -19.07 -30.95 7.00
CA ASP A 347 -18.95 -29.84 7.96
C ASP A 347 -17.54 -29.80 8.61
N LEU A 348 -17.01 -28.61 8.90
CA LEU A 348 -15.73 -28.42 9.59
C LEU A 348 -15.78 -28.98 11.04
N ARG A 349 -15.61 -30.30 11.21
CA ARG A 349 -15.83 -31.02 12.49
C ARG A 349 -14.72 -30.82 13.53
N VAL A 350 -13.67 -30.07 13.24
CA VAL A 350 -12.52 -29.89 14.12
C VAL A 350 -12.61 -28.54 14.84
N TYR A 351 -12.56 -28.57 16.16
CA TYR A 351 -12.41 -27.34 16.95
C TYR A 351 -10.94 -26.91 16.98
N VAL A 352 -10.72 -25.66 16.59
CA VAL A 352 -9.45 -24.92 16.66
C VAL A 352 -9.69 -23.64 17.45
N SER A 353 -9.12 -23.54 18.65
CA SER A 353 -9.13 -22.26 19.37
C SER A 353 -8.27 -21.23 18.62
N TRP A 354 -8.85 -20.06 18.38
CA TRP A 354 -8.21 -18.93 17.70
C TRP A 354 -7.38 -18.04 18.62
N GLU A 355 -7.38 -18.32 19.93
CA GLU A 355 -6.47 -17.69 20.86
C GLU A 355 -5.03 -18.12 20.57
N LEU A 356 -4.12 -17.15 20.66
CA LEU A 356 -2.70 -17.31 20.41
C LEU A 356 -1.90 -16.99 21.68
N ALA A 357 -0.96 -17.87 22.02
CA ALA A 357 0.06 -17.59 23.02
C ALA A 357 1.12 -16.59 22.49
N ASP A 358 1.92 -15.98 23.37
CA ASP A 358 2.93 -14.98 22.99
C ASP A 358 3.94 -15.48 21.94
N ASP A 359 4.37 -16.74 22.03
CA ASP A 359 5.28 -17.35 21.06
C ASP A 359 4.59 -17.65 19.71
N GLU A 360 3.29 -17.96 19.73
CA GLU A 360 2.46 -18.13 18.54
C GLU A 360 2.22 -16.78 17.84
N ILE A 361 2.02 -15.70 18.60
CA ILE A 361 1.97 -14.32 18.09
C ILE A 361 3.29 -13.95 17.42
N GLY A 362 4.43 -14.28 18.04
CA GLY A 362 5.75 -14.09 17.41
C GLY A 362 5.88 -14.80 16.06
N ARG A 363 5.37 -16.03 15.96
CA ARG A 363 5.32 -16.81 14.70
C ARG A 363 4.35 -16.21 13.68
N LEU A 364 3.18 -15.74 14.10
CA LEU A 364 2.20 -15.05 13.25
C LEU A 364 2.84 -13.83 12.58
N LEU A 365 3.46 -12.95 13.37
CA LEU A 365 4.12 -11.74 12.87
C LEU A 365 5.27 -12.08 11.90
N GLN A 366 6.02 -13.15 12.17
CA GLN A 366 7.07 -13.62 11.27
C GLN A 366 6.51 -14.17 9.95
N HIS A 367 5.43 -14.94 9.98
CA HIS A 367 4.77 -15.46 8.78
C HIS A 367 4.20 -14.33 7.93
N ARG A 368 3.54 -13.36 8.56
CA ARG A 368 3.03 -12.16 7.89
C ARG A 368 4.13 -11.37 7.20
N SER A 369 5.22 -11.09 7.92
CA SER A 369 6.40 -10.45 7.33
C SER A 369 6.89 -11.22 6.11
N ARG A 370 7.15 -12.52 6.25
CA ARG A 370 7.64 -13.37 5.14
C ARG A 370 6.71 -13.33 3.94
N LYS A 371 5.40 -13.45 4.15
CA LYS A 371 4.37 -13.40 3.10
C LYS A 371 4.51 -12.14 2.25
N TYR A 372 4.40 -10.97 2.88
CA TYR A 372 4.45 -9.69 2.16
C TYR A 372 5.83 -9.37 1.57
N ARG A 373 6.91 -9.80 2.23
CA ARG A 373 8.28 -9.64 1.71
C ARG A 373 8.54 -10.48 0.46
N GLN A 374 7.86 -11.62 0.29
CA GLN A 374 8.03 -12.54 -0.84
C GLN A 374 7.10 -12.25 -2.03
N MET A 375 6.04 -11.44 -1.82
CA MET A 375 5.13 -11.02 -2.89
C MET A 375 5.85 -10.20 -3.98
N ALA A 376 5.39 -10.39 -5.23
CA ALA A 376 5.88 -9.73 -6.45
C ALA A 376 7.39 -9.87 -6.70
N THR A 377 8.06 -10.89 -6.14
CA THR A 377 9.48 -11.16 -6.39
C THR A 377 9.80 -11.58 -7.82
N LYS A 378 8.80 -12.10 -8.54
CA LYS A 378 8.90 -12.45 -9.98
C LYS A 378 8.65 -11.27 -10.92
N ALA A 379 8.26 -10.11 -10.39
CA ALA A 379 7.84 -8.94 -11.17
C ALA A 379 8.96 -7.91 -11.40
N TYR A 380 10.21 -8.26 -11.08
CA TYR A 380 11.41 -7.49 -11.38
C TYR A 380 12.52 -8.43 -11.86
N ARG A 381 13.58 -7.87 -12.45
CA ARG A 381 14.78 -8.61 -12.84
C ARG A 381 15.97 -8.19 -12.02
N GLU A 382 16.77 -9.15 -11.55
CA GLU A 382 18.04 -8.91 -10.88
C GLU A 382 19.18 -9.32 -11.85
N HIS A 383 19.94 -8.35 -12.35
CA HIS A 383 21.07 -8.58 -13.25
C HIS A 383 22.33 -8.95 -12.46
N LEU A 384 22.35 -10.14 -11.84
CA LEU A 384 23.53 -10.69 -11.18
C LEU A 384 23.96 -12.00 -11.82
N THR A 385 25.28 -12.18 -11.97
CA THR A 385 25.86 -13.50 -12.20
C THR A 385 25.71 -14.35 -10.93
N THR A 386 25.60 -15.68 -11.06
CA THR A 386 25.40 -16.60 -9.93
C THR A 386 26.46 -16.43 -8.83
N GLY A 387 27.71 -16.16 -9.21
CA GLY A 387 28.80 -15.87 -8.28
C GLY A 387 28.62 -14.54 -7.52
N ALA A 388 28.17 -13.48 -8.18
CA ALA A 388 27.92 -12.18 -7.56
C ALA A 388 26.73 -12.23 -6.58
N ALA A 389 25.69 -13.02 -6.89
CA ALA A 389 24.57 -13.26 -6.00
C ALA A 389 25.01 -14.00 -4.71
N LEU A 390 25.86 -15.03 -4.84
CA LEU A 390 26.44 -15.74 -3.71
C LEU A 390 27.32 -14.82 -2.85
N TYR A 391 28.22 -14.06 -3.48
CA TYR A 391 29.08 -13.09 -2.79
C TYR A 391 28.27 -12.06 -1.99
N ARG A 392 27.20 -11.50 -2.58
CA ARG A 392 26.30 -10.57 -1.89
C ARG A 392 25.59 -11.23 -0.71
N ARG A 393 25.19 -12.50 -0.83
CA ARG A 393 24.53 -13.25 0.25
C ARG A 393 25.50 -13.50 1.42
N VAL A 394 26.71 -13.94 1.12
CA VAL A 394 27.78 -14.15 2.11
C VAL A 394 28.16 -12.82 2.76
N GLY A 395 28.38 -11.77 1.96
CA GLY A 395 28.69 -10.43 2.46
C GLY A 395 27.61 -9.85 3.38
N ARG A 396 26.33 -10.07 3.09
CA ARG A 396 25.23 -9.72 3.99
C ARG A 396 25.25 -10.54 5.29
N GLY A 397 25.53 -11.85 5.21
CA GLY A 397 25.68 -12.70 6.38
C GLY A 397 26.82 -12.25 7.30
N LEU A 398 27.99 -11.95 6.71
CA LEU A 398 29.16 -11.43 7.41
C LEU A 398 28.89 -10.05 8.01
N ALA A 399 28.24 -9.15 7.27
CA ALA A 399 27.86 -7.82 7.78
C ALA A 399 26.90 -7.95 8.96
N LYS A 400 25.89 -8.83 8.86
CA LYS A 400 24.97 -9.10 9.98
C LYS A 400 25.73 -9.61 11.20
N PHE A 401 26.61 -10.59 11.03
CA PHE A 401 27.44 -11.12 12.11
C PHE A 401 28.33 -10.03 12.74
N TYR A 402 29.03 -9.27 11.91
CA TYR A 402 29.89 -8.16 12.33
C TYR A 402 29.13 -7.11 13.13
N TYR A 403 28.00 -6.63 12.62
CA TYR A 403 27.21 -5.60 13.30
C TYR A 403 26.47 -6.11 14.53
N THR A 404 26.03 -7.37 14.54
CA THR A 404 25.50 -8.02 15.75
C THR A 404 26.58 -8.12 16.83
N ILE A 405 27.81 -8.54 16.51
CA ILE A 405 28.90 -8.54 17.50
C ILE A 405 29.21 -7.11 17.98
N ARG A 406 29.41 -6.20 17.02
CA ARG A 406 29.80 -4.81 17.30
C ARG A 406 28.78 -4.07 18.17
N TYR A 407 27.49 -4.32 17.97
CA TYR A 407 26.45 -3.54 18.65
C TYR A 407 25.61 -4.33 19.66
N ASP A 408 25.28 -5.60 19.46
CA ASP A 408 24.52 -6.36 20.46
C ASP A 408 25.42 -6.89 21.58
N VAL A 409 26.59 -7.44 21.25
CA VAL A 409 27.48 -8.05 22.26
C VAL A 409 28.34 -7.00 22.95
N LEU A 410 28.97 -6.12 22.17
CA LEU A 410 29.90 -5.11 22.70
C LEU A 410 29.18 -3.90 23.33
N LYS A 411 28.13 -3.34 22.70
CA LYS A 411 27.41 -2.16 23.24
C LYS A 411 26.48 -2.51 24.42
N SER A 412 25.90 -3.72 24.50
CA SER A 412 25.09 -4.12 25.67
C SER A 412 25.93 -4.25 26.94
N ARG A 413 27.11 -4.89 26.83
CA ARG A 413 28.11 -4.95 27.91
C ARG A 413 28.58 -3.54 28.29
N HIS A 414 28.77 -2.66 27.32
CA HIS A 414 29.13 -1.26 27.60
C HIS A 414 28.00 -0.48 28.30
N LYS A 415 26.73 -0.64 27.90
CA LYS A 415 25.58 -0.01 28.58
C LYS A 415 25.39 -0.56 30.00
N GLN A 416 25.59 -1.86 30.22
CA GLN A 416 25.60 -2.43 31.57
C GLN A 416 26.74 -1.87 32.41
N VAL A 417 27.97 -1.80 31.86
CA VAL A 417 29.13 -1.21 32.55
C VAL A 417 28.92 0.28 32.84
N LYS A 418 28.35 1.05 31.90
CA LYS A 418 28.09 2.48 32.06
C LYS A 418 26.94 2.76 33.03
N LYS A 419 25.89 1.93 33.02
CA LYS A 419 24.79 1.98 33.98
C LYS A 419 25.28 1.61 35.38
N VAL A 420 26.07 0.54 35.52
CA VAL A 420 26.75 0.20 36.79
C VAL A 420 27.69 1.32 37.22
N MET A 421 28.46 1.94 36.33
CA MET A 421 29.30 3.10 36.68
C MET A 421 28.48 4.32 37.09
N GLN A 422 27.34 4.61 36.47
CA GLN A 422 26.47 5.73 36.84
C GLN A 422 25.73 5.46 38.17
N ASP A 423 25.22 4.24 38.34
CA ASP A 423 24.55 3.80 39.58
C ASP A 423 25.54 3.74 40.76
N VAL A 424 26.81 3.36 40.51
CA VAL A 424 27.88 3.31 41.54
C VAL A 424 28.60 4.66 41.71
N SER A 425 28.49 5.59 40.76
CA SER A 425 29.02 6.96 40.95
C SER A 425 28.24 7.77 41.98
N GLY A 426 27.05 7.30 42.38
CA GLY A 426 26.27 7.86 43.48
C GLY A 426 26.78 7.48 44.87
N GLU A 427 27.45 6.33 45.03
CA GLU A 427 27.97 5.86 46.32
C GLU A 427 29.25 5.02 46.15
N GLY A 428 30.39 5.52 46.66
CA GLY A 428 31.58 4.71 46.94
C GLY A 428 32.52 4.41 45.76
N SER A 429 33.41 5.36 45.45
CA SER A 429 34.49 5.17 44.47
C SER A 429 35.77 4.60 45.13
N VAL A 430 36.45 3.68 44.42
CA VAL A 430 37.93 3.53 44.26
C VAL A 430 38.30 2.09 43.85
N LEU A 431 37.57 1.06 44.27
CA LEU A 431 37.94 -0.36 44.03
C LEU A 431 37.71 -0.87 42.58
N ILE A 432 36.80 -0.26 41.82
CA ILE A 432 36.39 -0.79 40.50
C ILE A 432 37.32 -0.33 39.36
N LYS A 433 38.12 0.73 39.56
CA LYS A 433 39.05 1.25 38.54
C LYS A 433 40.16 0.25 38.17
N GLN A 434 40.51 -0.66 39.09
CA GLN A 434 41.47 -1.73 38.84
C GLN A 434 40.86 -2.93 38.10
N MET A 435 39.56 -3.20 38.24
CA MET A 435 38.88 -4.32 37.58
C MET A 435 38.46 -4.00 36.14
N SER A 436 38.19 -2.73 35.81
CA SER A 436 37.80 -2.32 34.44
C SER A 436 38.99 -2.05 33.51
N ALA A 437 40.20 -1.89 34.05
CA ALA A 437 41.42 -1.54 33.32
C ALA A 437 41.83 -2.53 32.19
N PRO A 438 41.81 -3.87 32.38
CA PRO A 438 42.16 -4.79 31.30
C PRO A 438 41.16 -4.75 30.13
N PHE A 439 39.89 -4.43 30.41
CA PHE A 439 38.84 -4.32 29.38
C PHE A 439 38.91 -3.00 28.60
N THR A 440 39.34 -1.90 29.23
CA THR A 440 39.56 -0.62 28.54
C THR A 440 40.80 -0.68 27.64
N ALA A 441 41.87 -1.34 28.09
CA ALA A 441 43.07 -1.55 27.28
C ALA A 441 42.83 -2.45 26.06
N ALA A 442 42.03 -3.52 26.21
CA ALA A 442 41.63 -4.38 25.10
C ALA A 442 40.72 -3.66 24.09
N TYR A 443 39.87 -2.75 24.56
CA TYR A 443 39.06 -1.88 23.71
C TYR A 443 39.94 -0.91 22.91
N ASP A 444 40.87 -0.19 23.56
CA ASP A 444 41.77 0.77 22.92
C ASP A 444 42.71 0.12 21.88
N PHE A 445 43.08 -1.15 22.09
CA PHE A 445 43.85 -1.93 21.13
C PHE A 445 43.04 -2.25 19.85
N ILE A 446 41.74 -2.49 19.99
CA ILE A 446 40.84 -2.83 18.87
C ILE A 446 40.29 -1.55 18.17
N THR A 447 40.18 -0.43 18.89
CA THR A 447 39.65 0.84 18.36
C THR A 447 40.70 1.81 17.85
N ARG A 448 42.00 1.44 17.83
CA ARG A 448 43.07 2.25 17.23
C ARG A 448 42.78 2.53 15.76
N LYS A 449 42.29 3.75 15.46
CA LYS A 449 42.38 4.35 14.13
C LYS A 449 43.87 4.59 13.80
N PRO A 450 44.37 4.23 12.61
CA PRO A 450 45.67 4.71 12.18
C PRO A 450 45.58 6.22 11.95
N GLY A 451 46.31 6.99 12.77
CA GLY A 451 46.68 8.39 12.52
C GLY A 451 45.61 9.46 12.74
N SER A 452 45.49 9.97 13.96
CA SER A 452 44.99 11.34 14.19
C SER A 452 46.07 12.17 14.90
N ARG A 453 46.59 13.18 14.21
CA ARG A 453 47.47 14.21 14.77
C ARG A 453 46.73 14.96 15.89
N ALA A 454 47.47 15.29 16.94
CA ALA A 454 47.02 15.90 18.18
C ALA A 454 46.32 17.26 17.97
N THR A 455 45.22 17.45 18.69
CA THR A 455 44.54 18.73 18.88
C THR A 455 45.34 19.62 19.83
N ARG A 456 45.69 20.83 19.40
CA ARG A 456 46.17 21.91 20.28
C ARG A 456 44.98 22.74 20.77
N GLY A 457 44.93 22.92 22.09
CA GLY A 457 44.64 24.19 22.77
C GLY A 457 43.24 24.80 22.62
N SER A 458 42.49 24.78 23.72
CA SER A 458 41.34 25.65 23.97
C SER A 458 41.71 27.14 23.90
N ALA A 459 40.94 27.92 23.16
CA ALA A 459 40.87 29.38 23.34
C ALA A 459 39.48 29.92 22.94
N GLY A 460 38.86 30.65 23.87
CA GLY A 460 38.01 31.81 23.61
C GLY A 460 36.67 31.60 22.91
N TRP A 461 35.57 31.83 23.64
CA TRP A 461 34.30 32.25 23.04
C TRP A 461 34.49 33.63 22.41
N GLY A 462 34.83 33.65 21.12
CA GLY A 462 34.88 34.84 20.28
C GLY A 462 33.76 34.79 19.25
N THR A 463 32.99 35.87 19.16
CA THR A 463 32.01 36.14 18.11
C THR A 463 32.66 35.99 16.73
N SER A 464 32.28 34.97 15.96
CA SER A 464 32.72 34.77 14.59
C SER A 464 31.55 34.93 13.61
N SER A 465 31.79 35.78 12.62
CA SER A 465 31.04 36.04 11.39
C SER A 465 30.61 34.73 10.68
N PRO A 466 29.65 34.78 9.72
CA PRO A 466 29.16 33.57 9.07
C PRO A 466 30.31 32.87 8.34
N GLU A 467 30.66 31.67 8.81
CA GLU A 467 31.67 30.82 8.18
C GLU A 467 31.24 30.52 6.74
N GLN A 468 32.01 31.06 5.79
CA GLN A 468 31.97 30.67 4.39
C GLN A 468 32.28 29.17 4.28
N ILE A 469 31.33 28.44 3.73
CA ILE A 469 31.48 27.05 3.33
C ILE A 469 32.57 27.02 2.24
N GLU A 470 33.70 26.35 2.49
CA GLU A 470 34.73 26.11 1.48
C GLU A 470 34.15 25.20 0.38
N TYR A 471 33.91 25.80 -0.78
CA TYR A 471 33.41 25.12 -1.97
C TYR A 471 34.57 24.43 -2.71
N GLY A 472 34.74 23.12 -2.52
CA GLY A 472 35.39 22.29 -3.54
C GLY A 472 34.56 22.28 -4.83
N GLU A 473 35.17 21.90 -5.98
CA GLU A 473 34.57 21.92 -7.32
C GLU A 473 33.05 21.77 -7.31
N ILE A 474 32.36 22.92 -7.39
CA ILE A 474 30.92 23.02 -7.24
C ILE A 474 30.32 22.32 -8.45
N TYR A 475 29.57 21.25 -8.22
CA TYR A 475 28.75 20.69 -9.28
C TYR A 475 27.72 21.75 -9.68
N THR A 476 27.97 22.47 -10.77
CA THR A 476 26.98 23.40 -11.32
C THR A 476 25.96 22.60 -12.12
N SER A 477 24.66 22.86 -11.90
CA SER A 477 23.61 22.19 -12.67
C SER A 477 23.82 22.43 -14.16
N SER A 478 23.60 21.41 -14.99
CA SER A 478 23.71 21.56 -16.44
C SER A 478 22.73 22.60 -17.00
N LEU A 479 21.64 22.87 -16.28
CA LEU A 479 20.66 23.91 -16.63
C LEU A 479 21.27 25.31 -16.58
N ALA A 480 22.30 25.54 -15.75
CA ALA A 480 22.97 26.84 -15.65
C ALA A 480 23.76 27.19 -16.93
N ASN A 481 23.99 26.23 -17.84
CA ASN A 481 24.66 26.48 -19.11
C ASN A 481 23.71 27.08 -20.17
N GLU A 482 22.40 27.16 -19.89
CA GLU A 482 21.43 27.75 -20.81
C GLU A 482 21.40 29.27 -20.61
N ASP A 483 21.88 30.04 -21.60
CA ASP A 483 21.78 31.49 -21.58
C ASP A 483 20.37 31.96 -21.98
N ARG A 484 19.48 32.05 -20.99
CA ARG A 484 18.12 32.58 -21.15
C ARG A 484 17.58 33.14 -19.84
N THR A 485 16.48 33.87 -19.92
CA THR A 485 15.70 34.30 -18.76
C THR A 485 14.45 33.43 -18.60
N VAL A 486 14.01 33.26 -17.35
CA VAL A 486 12.75 32.60 -17.00
C VAL A 486 11.96 33.45 -16.01
N SER A 487 10.67 33.59 -16.27
CA SER A 487 9.76 34.28 -15.35
C SER A 487 9.33 33.36 -14.21
N CYS A 488 9.30 33.90 -13.00
CA CYS A 488 8.82 33.16 -11.84
C CYS A 488 7.31 32.87 -11.97
N PRO A 489 6.83 31.64 -11.67
CA PRO A 489 5.39 31.34 -11.64
C PRO A 489 4.59 32.22 -10.67
N ASN A 490 5.28 32.82 -9.70
CA ASN A 490 4.72 33.70 -8.69
C ASN A 490 4.94 35.21 -9.01
N ALA A 491 5.35 35.54 -10.23
CA ALA A 491 5.68 36.92 -10.62
C ALA A 491 4.50 37.88 -10.45
N GLU A 492 3.31 37.51 -10.91
CA GLU A 492 2.11 38.35 -10.79
C GLU A 492 1.74 38.65 -9.33
N ARG A 493 1.92 37.68 -8.44
CA ARG A 493 1.55 37.80 -7.03
C ARG A 493 2.59 38.53 -6.18
N HIS A 494 3.87 38.40 -6.51
CA HIS A 494 4.98 38.86 -5.67
C HIS A 494 5.88 39.91 -6.35
N GLY A 495 5.56 40.35 -7.57
CA GLY A 495 6.37 41.31 -8.32
C GLY A 495 7.77 40.76 -8.63
N CYS A 496 7.89 39.46 -8.94
CA CYS A 496 9.19 38.87 -9.22
C CYS A 496 9.74 39.35 -10.56
N LYS A 497 11.02 39.71 -10.58
CA LYS A 497 11.77 39.99 -11.82
C LYS A 497 12.02 38.69 -12.59
N ASP A 498 12.29 38.83 -13.88
CA ASP A 498 12.81 37.73 -14.69
C ASP A 498 14.19 37.29 -14.16
N LEU A 499 14.39 35.99 -14.09
CA LEU A 499 15.56 35.36 -13.50
C LEU A 499 16.48 34.87 -14.61
N TRP A 500 17.75 35.26 -14.58
CA TRP A 500 18.76 34.72 -15.50
C TRP A 500 19.11 33.29 -15.08
N VAL A 501 19.00 32.35 -16.02
CA VAL A 501 19.10 30.90 -15.75
C VAL A 501 20.48 30.48 -15.21
N PRO A 502 21.62 31.02 -15.70
CA PRO A 502 22.94 30.77 -15.12
C PRO A 502 23.01 31.10 -13.63
N ASP A 503 22.55 32.28 -13.22
CA ASP A 503 22.52 32.66 -11.80
C ASP A 503 21.53 31.82 -11.00
N LEU A 504 20.34 31.59 -11.55
CA LEU A 504 19.27 30.85 -10.89
C LEU A 504 19.75 29.46 -10.46
N TYR A 505 20.38 28.71 -11.36
CA TYR A 505 20.82 27.33 -11.06
C TYR A 505 22.27 27.22 -10.61
N GLY A 506 23.11 28.22 -10.90
CA GLY A 506 24.50 28.27 -10.49
C GLY A 506 24.69 28.79 -9.07
N GLU A 507 24.12 29.96 -8.76
CA GLU A 507 24.34 30.66 -7.49
C GLU A 507 23.18 30.44 -6.52
N PHE A 508 21.94 30.54 -7.01
CA PHE A 508 20.75 30.55 -6.15
C PHE A 508 20.14 29.17 -5.89
N CYS A 509 20.81 28.09 -6.30
CA CYS A 509 20.35 26.71 -6.10
C CYS A 509 18.94 26.46 -6.65
N GLY A 510 18.54 27.11 -7.74
CA GLY A 510 17.21 27.06 -8.32
C GLY A 510 16.13 27.70 -7.46
N VAL A 511 16.47 28.68 -6.61
CA VAL A 511 15.53 29.39 -5.73
C VAL A 511 15.36 30.83 -6.20
N CYS A 512 14.14 31.27 -6.44
CA CYS A 512 13.83 32.67 -6.71
C CYS A 512 14.18 33.53 -5.49
N GLU A 513 15.07 34.50 -5.65
CA GLU A 513 15.51 35.38 -4.57
C GLU A 513 14.37 36.23 -3.98
N ASN A 514 13.40 36.62 -4.82
CA ASN A 514 12.32 37.52 -4.41
C ASN A 514 11.23 36.79 -3.59
N CYS A 515 10.63 35.73 -4.14
CA CYS A 515 9.51 35.03 -3.49
C CYS A 515 9.91 33.70 -2.80
N GLY A 516 11.14 33.23 -3.02
CA GLY A 516 11.59 31.93 -2.51
C GLY A 516 10.92 30.72 -3.18
N HIS A 517 10.44 30.86 -4.42
CA HIS A 517 9.96 29.72 -5.22
C HIS A 517 11.12 28.82 -5.62
N HIS A 518 10.94 27.50 -5.48
CA HIS A 518 11.95 26.49 -5.80
C HIS A 518 11.62 25.91 -7.16
N PHE A 519 12.45 26.25 -8.15
CA PHE A 519 12.40 25.63 -9.47
C PHE A 519 12.91 24.19 -9.38
N PRO A 520 12.38 23.25 -10.18
CA PRO A 520 12.88 21.88 -10.22
C PRO A 520 14.37 21.83 -10.57
N LEU A 521 15.12 21.00 -9.86
CA LEU A 521 16.53 20.69 -10.13
C LEU A 521 16.68 19.21 -10.41
N GLU A 522 17.74 18.82 -11.12
CA GLU A 522 18.04 17.42 -11.36
C GLU A 522 18.47 16.69 -10.07
N TYR A 523 18.20 15.38 -9.97
CA TYR A 523 18.49 14.61 -8.76
C TYR A 523 20.00 14.54 -8.45
N GLN A 524 20.86 14.64 -9.48
CA GLN A 524 22.32 14.66 -9.36
C GLN A 524 22.81 15.85 -8.55
N TRP A 525 22.15 17.01 -8.70
CA TRP A 525 22.47 18.20 -7.92
C TRP A 525 22.35 17.91 -6.42
N TYR A 526 21.27 17.25 -6.01
CA TYR A 526 21.08 16.85 -4.61
C TYR A 526 22.10 15.81 -4.15
N MET A 527 22.44 14.84 -5.00
CA MET A 527 23.48 13.87 -4.65
C MET A 527 24.82 14.56 -4.36
N LYS A 528 25.19 15.58 -5.13
CA LYS A 528 26.46 16.28 -4.97
C LYS A 528 26.47 17.31 -3.83
N HIS A 529 25.35 17.96 -3.54
CA HIS A 529 25.29 19.02 -2.52
C HIS A 529 24.85 18.55 -1.13
N LEU A 530 23.98 17.53 -1.06
CA LEU A 530 23.44 17.08 0.23
C LEU A 530 24.42 16.21 1.01
N PHE A 531 25.22 15.40 0.30
CA PHE A 531 26.11 14.41 0.88
C PHE A 531 27.58 14.80 0.77
N GLU A 532 28.46 14.11 1.48
CA GLU A 532 29.91 14.29 1.32
C GLU A 532 30.40 13.64 0.01
N PRO A 533 31.32 14.27 -0.76
CA PRO A 533 31.72 13.83 -2.10
C PRO A 533 32.11 12.36 -2.22
N ASP A 534 32.89 11.84 -1.27
CA ASP A 534 33.41 10.46 -1.31
C ASP A 534 32.57 9.46 -0.50
N SER A 535 31.37 9.86 -0.06
CA SER A 535 30.54 9.03 0.81
C SER A 535 29.53 8.16 0.07
N ILE A 536 29.19 8.51 -1.17
CA ILE A 536 28.11 7.85 -1.92
C ILE A 536 28.56 6.48 -2.43
N ARG A 537 27.89 5.43 -1.96
CA ARG A 537 28.10 4.06 -2.43
C ARG A 537 26.77 3.42 -2.79
N GLU A 538 26.46 3.40 -4.08
CA GLU A 538 25.24 2.79 -4.60
C GLU A 538 25.23 1.27 -4.36
N PHE A 539 24.06 0.75 -4.01
CA PHE A 539 23.80 -0.68 -3.88
C PHE A 539 22.44 -1.02 -4.52
N ASN A 540 22.20 -2.30 -4.81
CA ASN A 540 21.03 -2.78 -5.58
C ASN A 540 20.89 -2.17 -6.99
N ALA A 541 21.96 -1.63 -7.59
CA ALA A 541 21.91 -1.01 -8.92
C ALA A 541 21.47 -2.00 -10.03
N ASP A 542 21.61 -3.29 -9.78
CA ASP A 542 21.27 -4.44 -10.64
C ASP A 542 19.77 -4.77 -10.71
N LEU A 543 18.93 -4.20 -9.85
CA LEU A 543 17.48 -4.42 -9.90
C LEU A 543 16.83 -3.54 -10.98
N ALA A 544 16.06 -4.16 -11.87
CA ALA A 544 15.43 -3.54 -13.03
C ALA A 544 13.91 -3.79 -13.09
N SER A 545 13.17 -2.75 -13.48
CA SER A 545 11.74 -2.85 -13.80
C SER A 545 11.55 -3.68 -15.05
N ILE A 546 10.51 -4.51 -15.12
CA ILE A 546 10.17 -5.32 -16.30
C ILE A 546 8.69 -5.12 -16.66
N ASN A 547 8.22 -5.80 -17.71
CA ASN A 547 6.83 -5.86 -18.11
C ASN A 547 6.19 -7.19 -17.69
N PRO A 548 5.78 -7.37 -16.41
CA PRO A 548 5.35 -8.67 -15.90
C PRO A 548 3.97 -9.10 -16.42
N LEU A 549 3.16 -8.16 -16.92
CA LEU A 549 1.83 -8.41 -17.49
C LEU A 549 1.83 -8.48 -19.02
N SER A 550 3.00 -8.38 -19.66
CA SER A 550 3.10 -8.23 -21.13
C SER A 550 2.20 -7.09 -21.64
N PHE A 551 2.13 -6.00 -20.88
CA PHE A 551 1.32 -4.83 -21.21
C PHE A 551 1.80 -4.22 -22.53
N PRO A 552 0.93 -4.02 -23.54
CA PRO A 552 1.33 -3.60 -24.87
C PRO A 552 2.12 -2.29 -24.88
N GLY A 553 3.24 -2.28 -25.62
CA GLY A 553 4.11 -1.11 -25.75
C GLY A 553 4.89 -0.73 -24.48
N PHE A 554 4.70 -1.45 -23.35
CA PHE A 554 5.38 -1.10 -22.11
C PHE A 554 6.88 -1.40 -22.14
N ASP A 555 7.32 -2.45 -22.83
CA ASP A 555 8.76 -2.72 -23.01
C ASP A 555 9.47 -1.57 -23.72
N LYS A 556 8.90 -1.04 -24.80
CA LYS A 556 9.43 0.14 -25.51
C LYS A 556 9.49 1.37 -24.58
N LYS A 557 8.45 1.57 -23.77
CA LYS A 557 8.36 2.64 -22.76
C LYS A 557 9.45 2.49 -21.68
N LEU A 558 9.81 1.26 -21.29
CA LEU A 558 10.89 0.97 -20.34
C LEU A 558 12.27 1.16 -20.98
N GLU A 559 12.48 0.67 -22.20
CA GLU A 559 13.73 0.84 -22.94
C GLU A 559 14.05 2.31 -23.20
N ALA A 560 13.06 3.11 -23.59
CA ALA A 560 13.22 4.55 -23.75
C ALA A 560 13.64 5.23 -22.44
N ALA A 561 13.03 4.84 -21.31
CA ALA A 561 13.40 5.37 -20.00
C ALA A 561 14.83 4.96 -19.59
N ARG A 562 15.24 3.71 -19.86
CA ARG A 562 16.60 3.22 -19.62
C ARG A 562 17.64 3.94 -20.48
N LYS A 563 17.36 4.13 -21.78
CA LYS A 563 18.23 4.88 -22.70
C LYS A 563 18.39 6.33 -22.26
N LYS A 564 17.29 6.98 -21.86
CA LYS A 564 17.30 8.38 -21.38
C LYS A 564 18.09 8.54 -20.08
N THR A 565 17.94 7.62 -19.13
CA THR A 565 18.45 7.80 -17.76
C THR A 565 19.75 7.05 -17.47
N GLY A 566 20.14 6.10 -18.32
CA GLY A 566 21.23 5.17 -18.05
C GLY A 566 20.96 4.21 -16.87
N ARG A 567 19.72 4.19 -16.35
CA ARG A 567 19.35 3.48 -15.12
C ARG A 567 18.22 2.49 -15.36
N PRO A 568 18.17 1.37 -14.61
CA PRO A 568 17.24 0.29 -14.88
C PRO A 568 15.84 0.46 -14.27
N CYS A 569 15.67 1.37 -13.30
CA CYS A 569 14.40 1.66 -12.62
C CYS A 569 14.42 3.06 -11.96
N ALA A 570 13.29 3.51 -11.41
CA ALA A 570 13.09 4.87 -10.87
C ALA A 570 13.60 5.12 -9.44
N MET A 571 14.32 4.16 -8.86
CA MET A 571 14.84 4.27 -7.50
C MET A 571 16.34 3.99 -7.43
N ILE A 572 17.03 4.87 -6.71
CA ILE A 572 18.46 4.80 -6.41
C ILE A 572 18.59 4.56 -4.91
N THR A 573 19.40 3.57 -4.51
CA THR A 573 19.65 3.28 -3.11
C THR A 573 21.15 3.28 -2.84
N PHE A 574 21.60 4.02 -1.82
CA PHE A 574 23.03 4.20 -1.55
C PHE A 574 23.31 4.48 -0.08
N ASP A 575 24.52 4.17 0.36
CA ASP A 575 25.07 4.74 1.59
C ASP A 575 25.59 6.15 1.30
N ALA A 576 25.46 7.05 2.27
CA ALA A 576 26.02 8.39 2.20
C ALA A 576 26.40 8.91 3.59
N ARG A 577 27.08 10.05 3.63
CA ARG A 577 27.37 10.78 4.87
C ARG A 577 26.88 12.22 4.77
N VAL A 578 26.25 12.69 5.86
CA VAL A 578 25.81 14.07 6.02
C VAL A 578 26.43 14.62 7.30
N MET A 579 27.36 15.56 7.15
CA MET A 579 28.04 16.24 8.27
C MET A 579 28.55 15.26 9.33
N GLY A 580 29.29 14.22 8.91
CA GLY A 580 29.82 13.21 9.83
C GLY A 580 28.88 12.02 10.14
N ILE A 581 27.59 12.09 9.83
CA ILE A 581 26.62 11.03 10.14
C ILE A 581 26.44 10.09 8.94
N ASP A 582 26.77 8.82 9.11
CA ASP A 582 26.53 7.78 8.09
C ASP A 582 25.03 7.46 8.02
N ILE A 583 24.43 7.55 6.82
CA ILE A 583 23.02 7.27 6.57
C ILE A 583 22.84 6.33 5.38
N VAL A 584 21.65 5.74 5.29
CA VAL A 584 21.17 5.04 4.10
C VAL A 584 20.13 5.91 3.42
N VAL A 585 20.21 6.03 2.09
CA VAL A 585 19.30 6.85 1.30
C VAL A 585 18.56 5.98 0.29
N ALA A 586 17.25 6.16 0.22
CA ALA A 586 16.40 5.71 -0.88
C ALA A 586 15.86 6.93 -1.61
N MET A 587 16.24 7.08 -2.88
CA MET A 587 15.92 8.24 -3.71
C MET A 587 15.01 7.83 -4.86
N LEU A 588 13.79 8.39 -4.91
CA LEU A 588 12.89 8.32 -6.07
C LEU A 588 13.14 9.54 -6.96
N TYR A 589 13.27 9.35 -8.27
CA TYR A 589 13.58 10.45 -9.21
C TYR A 589 12.67 10.47 -10.45
N SER A 590 12.43 11.66 -10.99
CA SER A 590 11.44 11.91 -12.03
C SER A 590 11.75 11.28 -13.39
N ASP A 591 13.03 11.22 -13.77
CA ASP A 591 13.38 11.03 -15.18
C ASP A 591 13.07 9.63 -15.70
N PHE A 592 12.97 8.66 -14.80
CA PHE A 592 12.47 7.33 -15.10
C PHE A 592 10.97 7.27 -14.80
N ARG A 593 10.15 7.46 -15.83
CA ARG A 593 8.69 7.29 -15.78
C ARG A 593 8.04 8.04 -14.60
N ASN A 594 8.41 9.30 -14.40
CA ASN A 594 7.90 10.20 -13.36
C ASN A 594 8.01 9.63 -11.94
N GLY A 595 9.03 8.81 -11.66
CA GLY A 595 9.22 8.24 -10.32
C GLY A 595 8.16 7.21 -9.94
N THR A 596 7.43 6.62 -10.91
CA THR A 596 6.41 5.60 -10.62
C THR A 596 7.02 4.37 -9.94
N VAL A 597 6.34 3.87 -8.91
CA VAL A 597 6.79 2.75 -8.08
C VAL A 597 6.18 1.45 -8.56
N GLY A 598 7.01 0.50 -8.99
CA GLY A 598 6.64 -0.89 -9.25
C GLY A 598 7.44 -1.85 -8.36
N ALA A 599 7.45 -3.12 -8.73
CA ALA A 599 8.08 -4.21 -7.97
C ALA A 599 9.59 -4.02 -7.79
N ALA A 600 10.28 -3.47 -8.80
CA ALA A 600 11.72 -3.20 -8.70
C ALA A 600 12.04 -2.10 -7.68
N GLU A 601 11.29 -0.99 -7.72
CA GLU A 601 11.42 0.11 -6.76
C GLU A 601 11.04 -0.34 -5.35
N GLY A 602 9.93 -1.08 -5.21
CA GLY A 602 9.51 -1.62 -3.92
C GLY A 602 10.53 -2.59 -3.32
N GLU A 603 11.13 -3.47 -4.14
CA GLU A 603 12.23 -4.34 -3.71
C GLU A 603 13.49 -3.55 -3.30
N LYS A 604 13.89 -2.53 -4.07
CA LYS A 604 15.04 -1.68 -3.71
C LYS A 604 14.82 -1.00 -2.37
N PHE A 605 13.66 -0.41 -2.16
CA PHE A 605 13.29 0.24 -0.90
C PHE A 605 13.29 -0.76 0.27
N ALA A 606 12.65 -1.91 0.06
CA ALA A 606 12.61 -3.02 0.99
C ALA A 606 14.01 -3.51 1.42
N ARG A 607 14.96 -3.59 0.48
CA ARG A 607 16.36 -3.95 0.76
C ARG A 607 17.13 -2.82 1.42
N ALA A 608 16.84 -1.56 1.09
CA ALA A 608 17.45 -0.39 1.74
C ALA A 608 17.08 -0.31 3.23
N CYS A 609 15.81 -0.56 3.58
CA CYS A 609 15.36 -0.66 4.97
C CYS A 609 16.15 -1.74 5.74
N GLU A 610 16.31 -2.92 5.14
CA GLU A 610 17.06 -4.03 5.75
C GLU A 610 18.55 -3.69 5.91
N ILE A 611 19.16 -3.02 4.94
CA ILE A 611 20.55 -2.56 5.03
C ILE A 611 20.71 -1.51 6.14
N ALA A 612 19.81 -0.54 6.22
CA ALA A 612 19.80 0.48 7.28
C ALA A 612 19.66 -0.17 8.66
N ARG A 613 18.80 -1.19 8.76
CA ARG A 613 18.59 -2.02 9.96
C ARG A 613 19.86 -2.75 10.39
N ILE A 614 20.49 -3.49 9.47
CA ILE A 614 21.72 -4.27 9.73
C ILE A 614 22.86 -3.34 10.13
N LYS A 615 23.06 -2.25 9.40
CA LYS A 615 24.14 -1.28 9.62
C LYS A 615 23.89 -0.35 10.81
N ARG A 616 22.67 -0.37 11.37
CA ARG A 616 22.22 0.53 12.42
C ARG A 616 22.36 2.01 12.07
N ARG A 617 21.94 2.38 10.86
CA ARG A 617 22.02 3.74 10.32
C ARG A 617 20.62 4.35 10.19
N PRO A 618 20.48 5.69 10.29
CA PRO A 618 19.28 6.41 9.87
C PRO A 618 18.96 6.15 8.40
N LEU A 619 17.68 6.19 8.06
CA LEU A 619 17.16 6.02 6.71
C LEU A 619 16.51 7.32 6.26
N LEU A 620 16.97 7.85 5.13
CA LEU A 620 16.36 8.99 4.44
C LEU A 620 15.66 8.48 3.17
N SER A 621 14.36 8.74 3.05
CA SER A 621 13.69 8.67 1.75
C SER A 621 13.65 10.07 1.15
N TYR A 622 14.44 10.29 0.11
CA TYR A 622 14.41 11.54 -0.65
C TYR A 622 13.52 11.37 -1.88
N VAL A 623 12.40 12.08 -1.91
CA VAL A 623 11.38 11.93 -2.95
C VAL A 623 11.48 13.13 -3.86
N HIS A 624 12.31 13.02 -4.90
CA HIS A 624 12.39 14.05 -5.92
C HIS A 624 11.05 14.17 -6.64
N THR A 625 10.48 13.05 -7.08
CA THR A 625 9.11 12.98 -7.62
C THR A 625 8.57 11.56 -7.50
N THR A 626 7.26 11.41 -7.27
CA THR A 626 6.55 10.14 -7.46
C THR A 626 5.18 10.37 -8.08
N GLY A 627 4.97 9.78 -9.25
CA GLY A 627 3.67 9.75 -9.93
C GLY A 627 2.70 8.70 -9.38
N GLY A 628 3.09 7.92 -8.37
CA GLY A 628 2.25 6.87 -7.77
C GLY A 628 2.68 5.45 -8.12
N ILE A 629 1.77 4.50 -7.92
CA ILE A 629 2.01 3.09 -8.25
C ILE A 629 1.93 2.88 -9.77
N ARG A 630 2.84 2.08 -10.31
CA ARG A 630 2.92 1.79 -11.73
C ARG A 630 1.80 0.86 -12.19
N ILE A 631 0.82 1.43 -12.90
CA ILE A 631 -0.37 0.71 -13.35
C ILE A 631 -0.08 -0.48 -14.30
N HIS A 632 1.02 -0.42 -15.05
CA HIS A 632 1.38 -1.44 -16.05
C HIS A 632 1.83 -2.76 -15.40
N GLU A 633 2.03 -2.79 -14.08
CA GLU A 633 2.34 -3.99 -13.31
C GLU A 633 1.11 -4.55 -12.57
N GLY A 634 -0.08 -3.93 -12.74
CA GLY A 634 -1.33 -4.36 -12.12
C GLY A 634 -1.20 -4.49 -10.59
N THR A 635 -1.78 -5.55 -10.03
CA THR A 635 -1.80 -5.79 -8.58
C THR A 635 -0.43 -6.05 -7.97
N MET A 636 0.57 -6.47 -8.76
CA MET A 636 1.97 -6.56 -8.31
C MET A 636 2.56 -5.18 -7.99
N GLY A 637 2.02 -4.11 -8.58
CA GLY A 637 2.34 -2.73 -8.20
C GLY A 637 1.72 -2.36 -6.85
N VAL A 638 0.43 -2.65 -6.64
CA VAL A 638 -0.30 -2.32 -5.40
C VAL A 638 0.33 -2.98 -4.19
N ILE A 639 0.72 -4.25 -4.33
CA ILE A 639 1.28 -5.03 -3.22
C ILE A 639 2.62 -4.47 -2.69
N GLN A 640 3.25 -3.54 -3.42
CA GLN A 640 4.41 -2.80 -2.91
C GLN A 640 4.04 -1.92 -1.72
N MET A 641 2.79 -1.47 -1.61
CA MET A 641 2.32 -0.68 -0.46
C MET A 641 2.50 -1.45 0.85
N PRO A 642 1.85 -2.61 1.09
CA PRO A 642 2.06 -3.38 2.32
C PRO A 642 3.48 -3.96 2.43
N LYS A 643 4.13 -4.36 1.32
CA LYS A 643 5.50 -4.90 1.34
C LYS A 643 6.52 -3.88 1.85
N CYS A 644 6.46 -2.65 1.36
CA CYS A 644 7.35 -1.58 1.79
C CYS A 644 6.99 -1.10 3.20
N THR A 645 5.70 -0.99 3.54
CA THR A 645 5.27 -0.63 4.90
C THR A 645 5.75 -1.66 5.94
N MET A 646 5.71 -2.95 5.62
CA MET A 646 6.29 -4.00 6.47
C MET A 646 7.79 -3.76 6.69
N ALA A 647 8.53 -3.38 5.64
CA ALA A 647 9.95 -3.05 5.73
C ALA A 647 10.22 -1.86 6.66
N VAL A 648 9.43 -0.80 6.53
CA VAL A 648 9.52 0.39 7.38
C VAL A 648 9.23 0.02 8.82
N ARG A 649 8.18 -0.76 9.06
CA ARG A 649 7.77 -1.16 10.40
C ARG A 649 8.85 -1.98 11.09
N GLU A 650 9.44 -2.96 10.42
CA GLU A 650 10.55 -3.75 10.95
C GLU A 650 11.81 -2.91 11.23
N TYR A 651 12.10 -1.94 10.36
CA TYR A 651 13.22 -1.02 10.55
C TYR A 651 13.00 -0.09 11.76
N ILE A 652 11.83 0.53 11.89
CA ILE A 652 11.52 1.42 13.01
C ILE A 652 11.48 0.64 14.34
N ASP A 653 10.83 -0.53 14.38
CA ASP A 653 10.76 -1.37 15.59
C ASP A 653 12.13 -1.81 16.08
N SER A 654 13.12 -1.91 15.18
CA SER A 654 14.50 -2.24 15.55
C SER A 654 15.26 -1.07 16.19
N GLY A 655 14.69 0.13 16.23
CA GLY A 655 15.31 1.35 16.77
C GLY A 655 15.93 2.27 15.71
N GLY A 656 15.48 2.19 14.46
CA GLY A 656 15.92 3.05 13.36
C GLY A 656 15.19 4.39 13.31
N LEU A 657 15.87 5.46 12.86
CA LEU A 657 15.26 6.74 12.52
C LEU A 657 14.89 6.75 11.03
N TYR A 658 13.63 7.01 10.71
CA TYR A 658 13.17 7.16 9.33
C TYR A 658 12.71 8.61 9.10
N ILE A 659 13.25 9.24 8.05
CA ILE A 659 12.89 10.60 7.62
C ILE A 659 12.51 10.55 6.14
N VAL A 660 11.45 11.28 5.78
CA VAL A 660 11.03 11.47 4.38
C VAL A 660 11.08 12.94 4.04
N VAL A 661 11.61 13.28 2.85
CA VAL A 661 11.62 14.65 2.34
C VAL A 661 11.06 14.66 0.92
N TYR A 662 9.99 15.42 0.70
CA TYR A 662 9.34 15.61 -0.60
C TYR A 662 9.86 16.87 -1.28
N ASP A 663 10.37 16.79 -2.51
CA ASP A 663 10.96 17.95 -3.22
C ASP A 663 10.05 18.56 -4.28
N ASN A 664 9.45 17.73 -5.13
CA ASN A 664 8.56 18.19 -6.20
C ASN A 664 7.17 17.54 -6.04
N ASN A 665 6.61 17.00 -7.13
CA ASN A 665 5.31 16.35 -7.17
C ASN A 665 5.35 14.94 -6.56
N SER A 666 4.58 14.70 -5.50
CA SER A 666 4.53 13.41 -4.81
C SER A 666 3.08 12.98 -4.55
N TYR A 667 2.61 11.95 -5.28
CA TYR A 667 1.20 11.53 -5.23
C TYR A 667 0.98 10.03 -4.92
N ALA A 668 -0.26 9.72 -4.52
CA ALA A 668 -0.87 8.39 -4.52
C ALA A 668 -0.23 7.34 -3.60
N GLY A 669 -0.23 6.07 -4.04
CA GLY A 669 0.07 4.91 -3.19
C GLY A 669 1.36 4.98 -2.36
N PRO A 670 2.50 5.49 -2.87
CA PRO A 670 3.70 5.66 -2.05
C PRO A 670 3.50 6.59 -0.85
N VAL A 671 2.83 7.74 -1.06
CA VAL A 671 2.46 8.67 0.03
C VAL A 671 1.45 8.02 0.97
N ALA A 672 0.52 7.22 0.45
CA ALA A 672 -0.46 6.47 1.23
C ALA A 672 0.06 5.19 1.89
N SER A 673 1.37 4.95 1.86
CA SER A 673 1.97 3.74 2.45
C SER A 673 3.33 4.06 3.06
N PHE A 674 4.40 3.49 2.53
CA PHE A 674 5.72 3.49 3.15
C PHE A 674 6.32 4.89 3.31
N LEU A 675 6.02 5.86 2.45
CA LEU A 675 6.47 7.25 2.64
C LEU A 675 5.65 7.93 3.76
N GLY A 676 4.33 7.77 3.74
CA GLY A 676 3.43 8.32 4.75
C GLY A 676 3.56 7.68 6.13
N CYS A 677 4.17 6.51 6.24
CA CYS A 677 4.45 5.83 7.51
C CYS A 677 5.60 6.46 8.30
N SER A 678 6.34 7.41 7.72
CA SER A 678 7.43 8.07 8.43
C SER A 678 6.88 8.95 9.56
N PRO A 679 7.42 8.83 10.79
CA PRO A 679 7.09 9.74 11.89
C PRO A 679 7.51 11.19 11.62
N TYR A 680 8.53 11.38 10.76
CA TYR A 680 9.08 12.67 10.41
C TYR A 680 9.10 12.85 8.89
N GLN A 681 8.21 13.71 8.41
CA GLN A 681 8.02 14.04 7.00
C GLN A 681 8.20 15.54 6.81
N PHE A 682 9.03 15.91 5.84
CA PHE A 682 9.30 17.30 5.48
C PHE A 682 9.07 17.49 3.99
N ALA A 683 8.89 18.74 3.60
CA ALA A 683 8.70 19.10 2.20
C ALA A 683 9.53 20.32 1.83
N ILE A 684 10.06 20.38 0.62
CA ILE A 684 10.65 21.59 0.06
C ILE A 684 9.52 22.56 -0.26
N ARG A 685 9.74 23.87 -0.05
CA ARG A 685 8.67 24.89 -0.03
C ARG A 685 7.74 24.91 -1.25
N SER A 686 8.23 24.56 -2.43
CA SER A 686 7.43 24.56 -3.67
C SER A 686 6.99 23.16 -4.13
N SER A 687 7.15 22.16 -3.27
CA SER A 687 6.66 20.79 -3.51
C SER A 687 5.13 20.72 -3.46
N ARG A 688 4.59 19.68 -4.10
CA ARG A 688 3.18 19.35 -4.07
C ARG A 688 3.02 17.91 -3.62
N LEU A 689 2.15 17.68 -2.63
CA LEU A 689 1.87 16.36 -2.11
C LEU A 689 0.37 16.14 -1.88
N GLY A 690 -0.08 14.94 -2.17
CA GLY A 690 -1.47 14.51 -1.99
C GLY A 690 -1.66 13.03 -2.30
N PHE A 691 -2.81 12.50 -1.95
CA PHE A 691 -3.26 11.17 -2.32
C PHE A 691 -3.72 11.11 -3.77
N ALA A 692 -4.59 12.03 -4.19
CA ALA A 692 -5.18 12.03 -5.53
C ALA A 692 -4.80 13.29 -6.31
N GLY A 693 -4.69 13.18 -7.64
CA GLY A 693 -4.53 14.37 -8.48
C GLY A 693 -5.85 15.16 -8.57
N PRO A 694 -5.82 16.47 -8.88
CA PRO A 694 -7.02 17.31 -8.98
C PRO A 694 -8.13 16.72 -9.87
N ARG A 695 -7.75 16.13 -11.01
CA ARG A 695 -8.68 15.44 -11.91
C ARG A 695 -9.42 14.28 -11.24
N VAL A 696 -8.70 13.44 -10.49
CA VAL A 696 -9.29 12.28 -9.80
C VAL A 696 -10.25 12.75 -8.69
N ILE A 697 -9.91 13.83 -8.01
CA ILE A 697 -10.79 14.43 -7.00
C ILE A 697 -12.08 14.90 -7.64
N ARG A 698 -12.01 15.66 -8.74
CA ARG A 698 -13.20 16.11 -9.48
C ARG A 698 -14.05 14.97 -10.01
N ASP A 699 -13.42 13.97 -10.64
CA ASP A 699 -14.11 12.79 -11.18
C ASP A 699 -14.85 11.99 -10.09
N THR A 700 -14.37 12.03 -8.84
CA THR A 700 -14.96 11.28 -7.71
C THR A 700 -15.95 12.09 -6.87
N THR A 701 -15.67 13.38 -6.67
CA THR A 701 -16.44 14.26 -5.74
C THR A 701 -17.42 15.16 -6.48
N GLY A 702 -17.22 15.39 -7.78
CA GLY A 702 -17.95 16.41 -8.54
C GLY A 702 -17.45 17.84 -8.30
N GLU A 703 -16.45 18.04 -7.44
CA GLU A 703 -16.00 19.37 -7.01
C GLU A 703 -14.61 19.73 -7.51
N ASP A 704 -14.42 21.04 -7.72
CA ASP A 704 -13.14 21.64 -8.07
C ASP A 704 -12.30 21.95 -6.83
N VAL A 705 -11.01 21.59 -6.89
CA VAL A 705 -10.06 21.94 -5.84
C VAL A 705 -9.27 23.19 -6.19
N PRO A 706 -8.93 24.04 -5.20
CA PRO A 706 -8.14 25.24 -5.44
C PRO A 706 -6.72 24.90 -5.94
N PRO A 707 -6.04 25.81 -6.66
CA PRO A 707 -4.72 25.53 -7.25
C PRO A 707 -3.63 25.15 -6.24
N ASP A 708 -3.74 25.60 -4.99
CA ASP A 708 -2.80 25.33 -3.90
C ASP A 708 -3.23 24.16 -3.00
N TYR A 709 -4.28 23.41 -3.38
CA TYR A 709 -4.81 22.29 -2.60
C TYR A 709 -3.74 21.26 -2.23
N HIS A 710 -2.78 20.99 -3.12
CA HIS A 710 -1.67 20.06 -2.88
C HIS A 710 -0.37 20.73 -2.44
N GLY A 711 -0.33 22.05 -2.24
CA GLY A 711 0.90 22.75 -1.89
C GLY A 711 1.45 22.30 -0.52
N ALA A 712 2.77 22.34 -0.36
CA ALA A 712 3.45 22.04 0.92
C ALA A 712 2.84 22.79 2.12
N ARG A 713 2.44 24.05 1.93
CA ARG A 713 1.78 24.85 2.98
C ARG A 713 0.43 24.27 3.39
N SER A 714 -0.38 23.81 2.43
CA SER A 714 -1.69 23.18 2.69
C SER A 714 -1.51 21.85 3.40
N ALA A 715 -0.53 21.04 2.98
CA ALA A 715 -0.17 19.80 3.66
C ALA A 715 0.30 20.03 5.10
N LEU A 716 1.11 21.08 5.34
CA LEU A 716 1.54 21.46 6.69
C LEU A 716 0.35 21.91 7.55
N LYS A 717 -0.54 22.76 7.02
CA LYS A 717 -1.76 23.21 7.72
C LYS A 717 -2.66 22.04 8.13
N ARG A 718 -2.75 21.02 7.28
CA ARG A 718 -3.50 19.78 7.55
C ARG A 718 -2.74 18.78 8.42
N GLY A 719 -1.51 19.06 8.83
CA GLY A 719 -0.72 18.14 9.65
C GLY A 719 -0.22 16.88 8.92
N HIS A 720 -0.16 16.90 7.59
CA HIS A 720 0.36 15.77 6.77
C HIS A 720 1.89 15.67 6.82
N ILE A 721 2.56 16.79 7.08
CA ILE A 721 4.02 16.91 7.22
C ILE A 721 4.35 17.73 8.47
N GLN A 722 5.58 17.60 8.96
CA GLN A 722 6.06 18.24 10.19
C GLN A 722 6.83 19.54 9.93
N GLY A 723 7.19 19.84 8.67
CA GLY A 723 7.85 21.08 8.35
C GLY A 723 8.15 21.29 6.89
N ILE A 724 8.44 22.54 6.55
CA ILE A 724 8.80 22.98 5.20
C ILE A 724 10.23 23.51 5.24
N TRP A 725 11.08 23.04 4.35
CA TRP A 725 12.47 23.45 4.24
C TRP A 725 12.72 24.28 2.99
N ASP A 726 13.64 25.23 3.10
CA ASP A 726 14.29 25.82 1.94
C ASP A 726 15.40 24.87 1.47
N ARG A 727 15.50 24.64 0.16
CA ARG A 727 16.54 23.80 -0.44
C ARG A 727 17.96 24.23 -0.01
N ARG A 728 18.21 25.53 0.11
CA ARG A 728 19.52 26.08 0.54
C ARG A 728 19.91 25.62 1.94
N ASP A 729 18.92 25.38 2.79
CA ASP A 729 19.10 24.95 4.18
C ASP A 729 18.96 23.44 4.37
N PHE A 730 18.69 22.67 3.30
CA PHE A 730 18.33 21.27 3.40
C PHE A 730 19.42 20.46 4.12
N ARG A 731 20.68 20.57 3.72
CA ARG A 731 21.79 19.84 4.37
C ARG A 731 21.85 20.11 5.89
N ARG A 732 21.72 21.38 6.28
CA ARG A 732 21.72 21.81 7.68
C ARG A 732 20.50 21.29 8.44
N ASN A 733 19.31 21.38 7.84
CA ASN A 733 18.05 20.93 8.45
C ASN A 733 18.01 19.40 8.60
N LEU A 734 18.54 18.67 7.62
CA LEU A 734 18.69 17.22 7.70
C LEU A 734 19.63 16.84 8.84
N HIS A 735 20.82 17.42 8.91
CA HIS A 735 21.76 17.18 10.00
C HIS A 735 21.15 17.50 11.36
N LYS A 736 20.51 18.67 11.50
CA LYS A 736 19.80 19.05 12.73
C LYS A 736 18.76 18.00 13.11
N SER A 737 17.95 17.56 12.15
CA SER A 737 16.91 16.54 12.39
C SER A 737 17.50 15.20 12.82
N LEU A 738 18.61 14.75 12.20
CA LEU A 738 19.33 13.56 12.62
C LEU A 738 19.89 13.69 14.05
N MET A 739 20.29 14.88 14.47
CA MET A 739 20.84 15.11 15.81
C MET A 739 19.77 15.30 16.89
N THR A 740 18.61 15.88 16.55
CA THR A 740 17.57 16.25 17.53
C THR A 740 16.38 15.30 17.54
N MET A 741 16.02 14.69 16.42
CA MET A 741 14.82 13.85 16.31
C MET A 741 15.09 12.39 16.69
N GLY A 742 14.13 11.83 17.43
CA GLY A 742 14.24 10.52 18.05
C GLY A 742 14.82 10.53 19.47
N GLY A 743 14.53 9.48 20.23
CA GLY A 743 15.01 9.31 21.60
C GLY A 743 16.41 8.67 21.68
N GLY A 744 17.01 8.66 22.88
CA GLY A 744 18.31 7.98 23.15
C GLY A 744 18.30 6.46 22.97
N ASN A 745 17.13 5.87 22.71
CA ASN A 745 16.96 4.45 22.41
C ASN A 745 17.23 4.11 20.95
N LEU A 746 17.28 5.09 20.04
CA LEU A 746 17.61 4.83 18.64
C LEU A 746 19.08 4.44 18.52
N TYR A 747 19.36 3.34 17.83
CA TYR A 747 20.67 2.70 17.91
C TYR A 747 21.81 3.48 17.26
N TYR A 748 21.50 4.47 16.41
CA TYR A 748 22.49 5.22 15.65
C TYR A 748 23.08 6.36 16.51
N ARG A 749 22.41 6.71 17.61
CA ARG A 749 22.96 7.48 18.72
C ARG A 749 23.72 6.54 19.67
#